data_AF-A0A1P8YLF2-F1
#
_entry.id   AF-A0A1P8YLF2-F1
#
_cell.length_a   1.000
_cell.length_b   1.000
_cell.length_c   1.000
_cell.angle_alpha   90.00
_cell.angle_beta   90.00
_cell.angle_gamma   90.00
#
_symmetry.space_group_name_H-M   'P 1'
#
loop_
_entity.id
_entity.type
_entity.pdbx_description
1 polymer ?
#
loop_
_entity_poly.entity_id
_entity_poly.type
_entity_poly.pdbx_seq_one_letter_code
_entity_poly.pdbx_strand_id
1 'polypeptide(L)'
;MLEAMKMETAIRAPYAGTVREVLAVVNAQVDAGAPLLRVDQVAEETVTTQAPRVEFVAPETSDRDDLTEALARLDALSAMITGFDVDAARSRALLAEYLALRESLPESDTTLVAAELNLLTTFADLCELSRNRPTVDEEDTVERVHSPREHFHSFLQSLDVDVHGMPDSFRAKLSRSLRHYDVNDLDRTQELEEAVYRIFVAQQRMETQVPIVAGLLAQWLHDGRVCTDNYPALAEVLDRLVLATQLRYPVVGDVARNLQFRIFDEPAIRKAREQVYDGVRGSLQYLAERPGAVDRAERIDALVDTPEPLVGLLADPLSLPGDLLEVVTRQYYKIRGLHDVKTLDGHGLPCVTGTFELAGEQLSLVSVAAERARLDEALAVVDAAVGPAPVNQVIDLYLAWPDAPTDGDTLAESLRTALQEHGGAVSWRRVTVTVATPGDITVQRVVTFRPAAEPDAGLVEDKIIRDMHPLTAQRLNMWRLKNFDGTRLPAPADTFLYRLVAKENQTDERLIAMAQVRDLTLQMDADGEIAAAPAIERAVVACLDGIRRVQAERGSKRIENNRVVLYVWPKFEVSADRIARIAQHVAPLTVGAGLEQLTIIGRLQETPNEAPRQVAVRFSYRSGAGLQVAVTEPPTEPLKPLDAYTQKVQRSKARGTVYPYELIPALSAGGTFVEYDLDESGVLVPVERAYGRNTAGIIVGLVTTPTKRHPEGMTRVALFGDPTKALGTVAEAECSRVVAAIDMAERLGVPVEWFALSSGATISMESGTENMDWVSRGLRRIITFTQNGGEINVLVAGINVGAQPYWNAEATMLMHTKGILVMTPDSAMVLTGKQSLDYSGGVSAEDNFGIGGYDRVMGPNGQAQYWAPNLTAAIGVLFTHYEHSYLAAGERFPRKAESTDPIDRDVRTFPHVHPSSEFTTVGEIFSRETNPDRKKPFDIRTVMRSVVDQDHAVLERWADMADADTSVVFDAHLGGNAVTVIGIESRAIARKGWFPTDGPDQWTSGTLFPRSSKKTARAINAASGNRPVVVLANLSGFDGSPESLRNLQLEYGAEIGRAIVNFDGPIVFVVVSRYHGGAFVVFSGALNENMEVLAVEGSFASVLGGAPAAAVVFTRDVNARTAADPAVRDLEARLAETEDNAERTRLRVELAAERSAVRSAKLGEVAAEFEAIHNIERAREVGSVHAIVPAAELRPRLVDAVERGMGKALNM
;
A
#
# COMPACT_ATOMS: atom_id res chain seq x y z
N MET A 1 -42.40 -11.31 -20.21
CA MET A 1 -41.82 -9.96 -20.09
C MET A 1 -40.57 -10.09 -19.26
N LEU A 2 -39.54 -9.29 -19.53
CA LEU A 2 -38.36 -9.20 -18.66
C LEU A 2 -38.47 -7.94 -17.82
N GLU A 3 -37.78 -7.93 -16.69
CA GLU A 3 -37.53 -6.71 -15.93
C GLU A 3 -36.08 -6.32 -16.14
N ALA A 4 -35.84 -5.10 -16.60
CA ALA A 4 -34.51 -4.50 -16.71
C ALA A 4 -34.59 -3.07 -16.19
N MET A 5 -33.63 -2.64 -15.35
CA MET A 5 -33.68 -1.33 -14.69
C MET A 5 -35.01 -1.05 -13.95
N LYS A 6 -35.60 -2.08 -13.33
CA LYS A 6 -36.91 -2.04 -12.65
C LYS A 6 -38.09 -1.70 -13.55
N MET A 7 -37.93 -1.85 -14.86
CA MET A 7 -38.95 -1.57 -15.86
C MET A 7 -39.28 -2.81 -16.67
N GLU A 8 -40.56 -2.98 -16.94
CA GLU A 8 -41.08 -4.02 -17.81
C GLU A 8 -40.61 -3.83 -19.25
N THR A 9 -39.88 -4.81 -19.77
CA THR A 9 -39.44 -4.86 -21.16
C THR A 9 -40.22 -5.93 -21.93
N ALA A 10 -40.90 -5.49 -22.98
CA ALA A 10 -41.60 -6.39 -23.89
C ALA A 10 -40.60 -7.05 -24.85
N ILE A 11 -40.58 -8.39 -24.86
CA ILE A 11 -39.86 -9.15 -25.88
C ILE A 11 -40.80 -9.44 -27.02
N ARG A 12 -40.41 -9.03 -28.22
CA ARG A 12 -41.16 -9.30 -29.44
C ARG A 12 -40.54 -10.48 -30.17
N ALA A 13 -41.35 -11.49 -30.47
CA ALA A 13 -40.91 -12.56 -31.36
C ALA A 13 -40.72 -11.96 -32.77
N PRO A 14 -39.59 -12.24 -33.45
CA PRO A 14 -39.31 -11.70 -34.78
C PRO A 14 -40.22 -12.30 -35.87
N TYR A 15 -40.91 -13.41 -35.59
CA TYR A 15 -41.85 -14.06 -36.48
C TYR A 15 -43.02 -14.68 -35.69
N ALA A 16 -44.14 -14.91 -36.37
CA ALA A 16 -45.27 -15.66 -35.83
C ALA A 16 -44.92 -17.14 -35.73
N GLY A 17 -45.30 -17.79 -34.63
CA GLY A 17 -45.04 -19.20 -34.42
C GLY A 17 -45.67 -19.75 -33.16
N THR A 18 -45.66 -21.07 -33.02
CA THR A 18 -46.14 -21.77 -31.82
C THR A 18 -44.98 -21.98 -30.86
N VAL A 19 -45.12 -21.56 -29.60
CA VAL A 19 -44.10 -21.81 -28.57
C VAL A 19 -44.04 -23.30 -28.28
N ARG A 20 -42.91 -23.94 -28.59
CA ARG A 20 -42.64 -25.35 -28.37
C ARG A 20 -42.08 -25.63 -26.98
N GLU A 21 -41.22 -24.74 -26.51
CA GLU A 21 -40.50 -24.92 -25.25
C GLU A 21 -40.21 -23.55 -24.62
N VAL A 22 -40.34 -23.45 -23.30
CA VAL A 22 -39.93 -22.29 -22.51
C VAL A 22 -38.63 -22.65 -21.82
N LEU A 23 -37.53 -22.01 -22.23
CA LEU A 23 -36.17 -22.27 -21.73
C LEU A 23 -35.82 -21.37 -20.55
N ALA A 24 -36.47 -20.20 -20.46
CA ALA A 24 -36.31 -19.28 -19.34
C ALA A 24 -37.13 -19.75 -18.12
N VAL A 25 -36.55 -19.63 -16.94
CA VAL A 25 -37.22 -19.88 -15.66
C VAL A 25 -37.71 -18.55 -15.09
N VAL A 26 -38.93 -18.53 -14.54
CA VAL A 26 -39.49 -17.33 -13.90
C VAL A 26 -38.63 -16.97 -12.69
N ASN A 27 -38.32 -15.68 -12.51
CA ASN A 27 -37.40 -15.14 -11.50
C ASN A 27 -35.93 -15.57 -11.65
N ALA A 28 -35.53 -16.10 -12.81
CA ALA A 28 -34.11 -16.29 -13.13
C ALA A 28 -33.53 -15.06 -13.85
N GLN A 29 -32.26 -14.79 -13.61
CA GLN A 29 -31.51 -13.83 -14.41
C GLN A 29 -31.39 -14.35 -15.85
N VAL A 30 -31.56 -13.43 -16.80
CA VAL A 30 -31.53 -13.73 -18.23
C VAL A 30 -30.44 -12.87 -18.85
N ASP A 31 -29.39 -13.51 -19.35
CA ASP A 31 -28.29 -12.82 -20.02
C ASP A 31 -28.70 -12.31 -21.40
N ALA A 32 -27.98 -11.31 -21.90
CA ALA A 32 -28.16 -10.82 -23.26
C ALA A 32 -27.94 -11.95 -24.28
N GLY A 33 -28.93 -12.17 -25.15
CA GLY A 33 -28.87 -13.24 -26.15
C GLY A 33 -29.23 -14.64 -25.62
N ALA A 34 -29.54 -14.79 -24.33
CA ALA A 34 -29.99 -16.07 -23.79
C ALA A 34 -31.31 -16.51 -24.46
N PRO A 35 -31.42 -17.79 -24.86
CA PRO A 35 -32.64 -18.30 -25.48
C PRO A 35 -33.75 -18.41 -24.43
N LEU A 36 -34.88 -17.75 -24.68
CA LEU A 36 -36.00 -17.72 -23.73
C LEU A 36 -37.11 -18.68 -24.08
N LEU A 37 -37.42 -18.73 -25.38
CA LEU A 37 -38.48 -19.52 -25.96
C LEU A 37 -37.94 -20.19 -27.21
N ARG A 38 -38.29 -21.45 -27.42
CA ARG A 38 -38.18 -22.12 -28.70
C ARG A 38 -39.53 -22.01 -29.40
N VAL A 39 -39.55 -21.40 -30.58
CA VAL A 39 -40.77 -21.13 -31.34
C VAL A 39 -40.70 -21.87 -32.66
N ASP A 40 -41.69 -22.71 -32.95
CA ASP A 40 -41.87 -23.30 -34.27
C ASP A 40 -42.54 -22.25 -35.16
N GLN A 41 -41.79 -21.75 -36.15
CA GLN A 41 -42.26 -20.71 -37.06
C GLN A 41 -43.47 -21.18 -37.88
N VAL A 42 -44.49 -20.33 -37.98
CA VAL A 42 -45.66 -20.56 -38.83
C VAL A 42 -45.38 -19.88 -40.18
N ALA A 43 -44.69 -20.56 -41.09
CA ALA A 43 -44.57 -20.19 -42.50
C ALA A 43 -44.38 -21.44 -43.38
N GLU A 44 -44.95 -21.41 -44.58
CA GLU A 44 -44.97 -22.49 -45.60
C GLU A 44 -43.59 -23.09 -45.86
N GLU A 45 -43.56 -24.40 -46.10
CA GLU A 45 -42.39 -25.24 -46.40
C GLU A 45 -41.45 -24.58 -47.43
N THR A 46 -40.55 -23.74 -46.95
CA THR A 46 -39.36 -23.37 -47.71
C THR A 46 -38.33 -24.39 -47.29
N VAL A 47 -38.15 -25.41 -48.12
CA VAL A 47 -37.15 -26.47 -47.93
C VAL A 47 -35.78 -25.80 -47.82
N THR A 48 -35.30 -25.55 -46.61
CA THR A 48 -33.92 -25.21 -46.35
C THR A 48 -33.10 -26.45 -46.67
N THR A 49 -32.38 -26.41 -47.80
CA THR A 49 -31.33 -27.38 -48.10
C THR A 49 -30.33 -27.37 -46.95
N GLN A 50 -30.30 -28.44 -46.16
CA GLN A 50 -29.23 -28.64 -45.18
C GLN A 50 -27.91 -28.70 -45.95
N ALA A 51 -27.11 -27.64 -45.88
CA ALA A 51 -25.73 -27.71 -46.30
C ALA A 51 -25.04 -28.84 -45.50
N PRO A 52 -24.20 -29.68 -46.12
CA PRO A 52 -23.49 -30.73 -45.41
C PRO A 52 -22.68 -30.12 -44.25
N ARG A 53 -22.73 -30.77 -43.08
CA ARG A 53 -21.99 -30.35 -41.89
C ARG A 53 -20.51 -30.34 -42.23
N VAL A 54 -19.81 -29.24 -41.94
CA VAL A 54 -18.35 -29.18 -42.07
C VAL A 54 -17.76 -30.09 -40.99
N GLU A 55 -17.20 -31.22 -41.40
CA GLU A 55 -16.44 -32.11 -40.53
C GLU A 55 -14.96 -31.71 -40.57
N PHE A 56 -14.41 -31.31 -39.43
CA PHE A 56 -12.98 -31.09 -39.27
C PHE A 56 -12.32 -32.44 -39.01
N VAL A 57 -11.49 -32.90 -39.94
CA VAL A 57 -10.64 -34.07 -39.74
C VAL A 57 -9.56 -33.66 -38.73
N ALA A 58 -9.52 -34.32 -37.58
CA ALA A 58 -8.43 -34.12 -36.64
C ALA A 58 -7.10 -34.43 -37.34
N PRO A 59 -6.07 -33.59 -37.22
CA PRO A 59 -4.78 -33.86 -37.85
C PRO A 59 -4.26 -35.22 -37.39
N GLU A 60 -3.74 -36.02 -38.32
CA GLU A 60 -3.10 -37.30 -37.98
C GLU A 60 -2.01 -37.04 -36.93
N THR A 61 -2.16 -37.64 -35.75
CA THR A 61 -1.12 -37.64 -34.72
C THR A 61 0.05 -38.45 -35.24
N SER A 62 1.04 -37.77 -35.83
CA SER A 62 2.35 -38.35 -36.09
C SER A 62 2.93 -38.87 -34.77
N ASP A 63 3.67 -39.99 -34.79
CA ASP A 63 4.54 -40.42 -33.67
C ASP A 63 5.54 -39.29 -33.36
N ARG A 64 5.16 -38.35 -32.50
CA ARG A 64 6.01 -37.29 -31.97
C ARG A 64 6.73 -37.83 -30.75
N ASP A 65 7.97 -37.44 -30.57
CA ASP A 65 8.68 -37.74 -29.33
C ASP A 65 8.03 -36.99 -28.14
N ASP A 66 8.25 -37.51 -26.93
CA ASP A 66 7.68 -36.98 -25.69
C ASP A 66 8.04 -35.49 -25.48
N LEU A 67 9.20 -35.04 -25.98
CA LEU A 67 9.67 -33.66 -25.84
C LEU A 67 8.84 -32.71 -26.71
N THR A 68 8.65 -33.06 -27.98
CA THR A 68 7.82 -32.29 -28.91
C THR A 68 6.38 -32.22 -28.41
N GLU A 69 5.87 -33.31 -27.84
CA GLU A 69 4.53 -33.33 -27.28
C GLU A 69 4.43 -32.46 -26.02
N ALA A 70 5.43 -32.50 -25.13
CA ALA A 70 5.50 -31.65 -23.94
C ALA A 70 5.57 -30.16 -24.30
N LEU A 71 6.41 -29.79 -25.27
CA LEU A 71 6.51 -28.41 -25.79
C LEU A 71 5.18 -27.96 -26.40
N ALA A 72 4.51 -28.81 -27.19
CA ALA A 72 3.19 -28.49 -27.75
C ALA A 72 2.12 -28.28 -26.66
N ARG A 73 2.20 -28.98 -25.52
CA ARG A 73 1.32 -28.74 -24.37
C ARG A 73 1.64 -27.42 -23.66
N LEU A 74 2.91 -27.08 -23.50
CA LEU A 74 3.31 -25.77 -22.98
C LEU A 74 2.86 -24.63 -23.88
N ASP A 75 3.00 -24.76 -25.21
CA ASP A 75 2.51 -23.76 -26.17
C ASP A 75 1.01 -23.54 -26.04
N ALA A 76 0.23 -24.62 -25.84
CA ALA A 76 -1.21 -24.51 -25.59
C ALA A 76 -1.54 -23.80 -24.25
N LEU A 77 -0.73 -24.03 -23.21
CA LEU A 77 -0.85 -23.32 -21.93
C LEU A 77 -0.43 -21.85 -22.03
N SER A 78 0.62 -21.55 -22.81
CA SER A 78 1.05 -20.18 -23.14
C SER A 78 -0.04 -19.43 -23.90
N ALA A 79 -0.70 -20.07 -24.88
CA ALA A 79 -1.84 -19.49 -25.59
C ALA A 79 -3.00 -19.15 -24.64
N MET A 80 -3.25 -20.00 -23.65
CA MET A 80 -4.26 -19.72 -22.61
C MET A 80 -3.88 -18.50 -21.76
N ILE A 81 -2.61 -18.40 -21.34
CA ILE A 81 -2.10 -17.26 -20.57
C ILE A 81 -2.18 -15.96 -21.38
N THR A 82 -1.93 -16.01 -22.69
CA THR A 82 -2.02 -14.84 -23.57
C THR A 82 -3.45 -14.54 -24.03
N GLY A 83 -4.48 -15.24 -23.53
CA GLY A 83 -5.89 -14.90 -23.76
C GLY A 83 -6.52 -15.52 -25.01
N PHE A 84 -5.92 -16.58 -25.58
CA PHE A 84 -6.56 -17.42 -26.59
C PHE A 84 -7.56 -18.40 -25.97
N ASP A 85 -8.44 -18.97 -26.81
CA ASP A 85 -9.56 -19.78 -26.36
C ASP A 85 -9.16 -21.20 -25.98
N VAL A 86 -8.88 -21.37 -24.69
CA VAL A 86 -8.73 -22.67 -24.02
C VAL A 86 -9.66 -22.66 -22.82
N ASP A 87 -10.63 -23.59 -22.79
CA ASP A 87 -11.56 -23.64 -21.66
C ASP A 87 -10.87 -24.13 -20.36
N ALA A 88 -11.52 -23.87 -19.22
CA ALA A 88 -10.97 -24.19 -17.90
C ALA A 88 -10.82 -25.71 -17.64
N ALA A 89 -11.62 -26.55 -18.29
CA ALA A 89 -11.50 -28.00 -18.15
C ALA A 89 -10.33 -28.53 -18.98
N ARG A 90 -10.17 -28.01 -20.21
CA ARG A 90 -9.09 -28.36 -21.12
C ARG A 90 -7.75 -27.89 -20.59
N SER A 91 -7.64 -26.69 -20.02
CA SER A 91 -6.39 -26.20 -19.42
C SER A 91 -5.90 -27.08 -18.27
N ARG A 92 -6.79 -27.55 -17.38
CA ARG A 92 -6.44 -28.53 -16.34
C ARG A 92 -5.98 -29.87 -16.92
N ALA A 93 -6.66 -30.36 -17.96
CA ALA A 93 -6.25 -31.58 -18.66
C ALA A 93 -4.87 -31.41 -19.33
N LEU A 94 -4.63 -30.28 -20.00
CA LEU A 94 -3.35 -29.97 -20.63
C LEU A 94 -2.20 -29.93 -19.62
N LEU A 95 -2.42 -29.35 -18.44
CA LEU A 95 -1.42 -29.38 -17.36
C LEU A 95 -1.14 -30.81 -16.89
N ALA A 96 -2.18 -31.62 -16.68
CA ALA A 96 -2.00 -33.01 -16.26
C ALA A 96 -1.26 -33.85 -17.33
N GLU A 97 -1.63 -33.68 -18.60
CA GLU A 97 -0.96 -34.29 -19.76
C GLU A 97 0.51 -33.85 -19.82
N TYR A 98 0.78 -32.55 -19.64
CA TYR A 98 2.12 -32.00 -19.61
C TYR A 98 2.97 -32.57 -18.47
N LEU A 99 2.44 -32.59 -17.24
CA LEU A 99 3.16 -33.10 -16.07
C LEU A 99 3.51 -34.59 -16.23
N ALA A 100 2.61 -35.38 -16.82
CA ALA A 100 2.89 -36.79 -17.11
C ALA A 100 4.00 -36.97 -18.15
N LEU A 101 4.00 -36.20 -19.24
CA LEU A 101 5.07 -36.20 -20.24
C LEU A 101 6.40 -35.71 -19.66
N ARG A 102 6.34 -34.73 -18.77
CA ARG A 102 7.53 -34.18 -18.11
C ARG A 102 8.27 -35.23 -17.28
N GLU A 103 7.55 -36.12 -16.59
CA GLU A 103 8.15 -37.21 -15.81
C GLU A 103 8.99 -38.18 -16.67
N SER A 104 8.57 -38.45 -17.92
CA SER A 104 9.29 -39.38 -18.82
C SER A 104 10.53 -38.77 -19.50
N LEU A 105 10.69 -37.45 -19.46
CA LEU A 105 11.78 -36.73 -20.13
C LEU A 105 13.09 -36.69 -19.31
N PRO A 106 14.27 -36.58 -19.96
CA PRO A 106 15.57 -36.49 -19.28
C PRO A 106 15.70 -35.27 -18.38
N GLU A 107 16.51 -35.41 -17.32
CA GLU A 107 16.69 -34.37 -16.30
C GLU A 107 17.45 -33.11 -16.77
N SER A 108 18.11 -33.17 -17.94
CA SER A 108 19.02 -32.14 -18.42
C SER A 108 18.52 -31.36 -19.66
N ASP A 109 17.21 -31.38 -19.95
CA ASP A 109 16.68 -30.70 -21.14
C ASP A 109 16.52 -29.18 -20.92
N THR A 110 17.50 -28.41 -21.39
CA THR A 110 17.50 -26.95 -21.32
C THR A 110 16.39 -26.29 -22.13
N THR A 111 15.88 -26.96 -23.17
CA THR A 111 14.83 -26.44 -24.06
C THR A 111 13.50 -26.38 -23.34
N LEU A 112 13.18 -27.44 -22.59
CA LEU A 112 11.95 -27.51 -21.80
C LEU A 112 11.93 -26.44 -20.70
N VAL A 113 13.02 -26.30 -19.94
CA VAL A 113 13.13 -25.31 -18.86
C VAL A 113 13.04 -23.88 -19.40
N ALA A 114 13.65 -23.60 -20.56
CA ALA A 114 13.53 -22.30 -21.21
C ALA A 114 12.08 -21.98 -21.61
N ALA A 115 11.33 -22.96 -22.12
CA ALA A 115 9.91 -22.80 -22.47
C ALA A 115 9.04 -22.54 -21.23
N GLU A 116 9.27 -23.25 -20.14
CA GLU A 116 8.59 -23.02 -18.85
C GLU A 116 8.88 -21.62 -18.29
N LEU A 117 10.14 -21.20 -18.29
CA LEU A 117 10.55 -19.85 -17.85
C LEU A 117 9.87 -18.76 -18.69
N ASN A 118 9.78 -18.96 -20.01
CA ASN A 118 9.12 -18.01 -20.90
C ASN A 118 7.63 -17.87 -20.53
N LEU A 119 6.91 -18.97 -20.34
CA LEU A 119 5.51 -18.97 -19.92
C LEU A 119 5.30 -18.22 -18.60
N LEU A 120 6.16 -18.47 -17.59
CA LEU A 120 6.13 -17.77 -16.31
C LEU A 120 6.44 -16.27 -16.45
N THR A 121 7.36 -15.92 -17.33
CA THR A 121 7.70 -14.53 -17.67
C THR A 121 6.50 -13.82 -18.29
N THR A 122 5.84 -14.43 -19.27
CA THR A 122 4.62 -13.91 -19.89
C THR A 122 3.54 -13.65 -18.84
N PHE A 123 3.31 -14.60 -17.93
CA PHE A 123 2.33 -14.41 -16.85
C PHE A 123 2.70 -13.24 -15.92
N ALA A 124 3.98 -13.08 -15.58
CA ALA A 124 4.47 -11.96 -14.75
C ALA A 124 4.28 -10.61 -15.45
N ASP A 125 4.64 -10.50 -16.74
CA ASP A 125 4.46 -9.28 -17.55
C ASP A 125 2.98 -8.84 -17.58
N LEU A 126 2.06 -9.78 -17.83
CA LEU A 126 0.62 -9.51 -17.85
C LEU A 126 0.08 -9.11 -16.47
N CYS A 127 0.59 -9.73 -15.39
CA CYS A 127 0.22 -9.37 -14.02
C CYS A 127 0.63 -7.95 -13.67
N GLU A 128 1.82 -7.50 -14.07
CA GLU A 128 2.34 -6.15 -13.80
C GLU A 128 1.42 -5.05 -14.34
N LEU A 129 0.81 -5.25 -15.53
CA LEU A 129 -0.16 -4.31 -16.11
C LEU A 129 -1.46 -4.21 -15.32
N SER A 130 -1.80 -5.21 -14.52
CA SER A 130 -3.07 -5.27 -13.79
C SER A 130 -2.93 -4.90 -12.31
N ARG A 131 -1.74 -4.44 -11.88
CA ARG A 131 -1.48 -4.11 -10.47
C ARG A 131 -2.28 -2.87 -10.03
N ASN A 132 -2.90 -2.97 -8.85
CA ASN A 132 -3.74 -1.93 -8.24
C ASN A 132 -2.99 -1.04 -7.22
N ARG A 133 -1.65 -1.15 -7.15
CA ARG A 133 -0.78 -0.28 -6.35
C ARG A 133 0.48 0.10 -7.15
N PRO A 134 1.12 1.25 -6.88
CA PRO A 134 2.48 1.53 -7.33
C PRO A 134 3.51 0.61 -6.63
N THR A 135 4.71 0.47 -7.19
CA THR A 135 5.86 -0.16 -6.50
C THR A 135 6.52 0.84 -5.56
N VAL A 136 7.30 0.38 -4.57
CA VAL A 136 8.09 1.26 -3.69
C VAL A 136 9.02 2.17 -4.51
N ASP A 137 9.63 1.67 -5.59
CA ASP A 137 10.44 2.48 -6.51
C ASP A 137 9.63 3.53 -7.32
N GLU A 138 8.30 3.42 -7.34
CA GLU A 138 7.37 4.37 -7.97
C GLU A 138 6.78 5.35 -6.94
N GLU A 139 7.05 5.19 -5.64
CA GLU A 139 6.54 6.07 -4.57
C GLU A 139 7.29 7.42 -4.52
N ASP A 140 8.52 7.49 -5.05
CA ASP A 140 9.39 8.67 -5.01
C ASP A 140 9.19 9.67 -6.17
N THR A 141 8.32 9.38 -7.14
CA THR A 141 8.06 10.27 -8.28
C THR A 141 6.85 11.20 -8.04
N VAL A 142 6.77 12.30 -8.80
CA VAL A 142 5.63 13.26 -8.76
C VAL A 142 4.30 12.61 -9.21
N GLU A 143 4.36 11.40 -9.79
CA GLU A 143 3.24 10.62 -10.34
C GLU A 143 2.64 9.64 -9.30
N ARG A 144 2.50 10.10 -8.05
CA ARG A 144 2.22 9.32 -6.82
C ARG A 144 0.95 8.46 -6.78
N VAL A 145 0.07 8.53 -7.78
CA VAL A 145 -1.36 8.23 -7.57
C VAL A 145 -1.89 7.09 -8.42
N HIS A 146 -1.49 6.96 -9.69
CA HIS A 146 -2.13 6.00 -10.58
C HIS A 146 -1.43 4.64 -10.56
N SER A 147 -2.21 3.57 -10.42
CA SER A 147 -1.67 2.22 -10.52
C SER A 147 -1.46 1.80 -11.99
N PRO A 148 -0.58 0.82 -12.28
CA PRO A 148 -0.40 0.29 -13.64
C PRO A 148 -1.72 -0.14 -14.30
N ARG A 149 -2.65 -0.70 -13.52
CA ARG A 149 -4.00 -1.05 -13.97
C ARG A 149 -4.76 0.16 -14.52
N GLU A 150 -4.73 1.28 -13.82
CA GLU A 150 -5.42 2.50 -14.26
C GLU A 150 -4.79 3.09 -15.52
N HIS A 151 -3.46 3.09 -15.61
CA HIS A 151 -2.76 3.44 -16.85
C HIS A 151 -3.17 2.55 -18.02
N PHE A 152 -3.29 1.23 -17.80
CA PHE A 152 -3.77 0.30 -18.82
C PHE A 152 -5.21 0.62 -19.25
N HIS A 153 -6.12 0.89 -18.31
CA HIS A 153 -7.49 1.29 -18.65
C HIS A 153 -7.57 2.62 -19.40
N SER A 154 -6.78 3.62 -19.04
CA SER A 154 -6.69 4.86 -19.82
C SER A 154 -6.15 4.61 -21.22
N PHE A 155 -5.11 3.79 -21.36
CA PHE A 155 -4.56 3.40 -22.65
C PHE A 155 -5.60 2.68 -23.53
N LEU A 156 -6.48 1.83 -22.97
CA LEU A 156 -7.54 1.16 -23.73
C LEU A 156 -8.55 2.12 -24.40
N GLN A 157 -8.62 3.39 -23.99
CA GLN A 157 -9.55 4.37 -24.57
C GLN A 157 -9.06 4.95 -25.90
N SER A 158 -7.74 5.02 -26.11
CA SER A 158 -7.12 5.60 -27.31
C SER A 158 -6.28 4.59 -28.10
N LEU A 159 -5.73 3.60 -27.41
CA LEU A 159 -4.62 2.74 -27.85
C LEU A 159 -3.40 3.55 -28.29
N ASP A 160 -3.22 4.70 -27.65
CA ASP A 160 -2.17 5.67 -27.92
C ASP A 160 -1.61 6.17 -26.58
N VAL A 161 -0.31 5.97 -26.38
CA VAL A 161 0.40 6.29 -25.13
C VAL A 161 0.61 7.78 -24.91
N ASP A 162 0.53 8.59 -25.97
CA ASP A 162 0.74 10.03 -25.92
C ASP A 162 -0.56 10.77 -25.59
N VAL A 163 -1.72 10.29 -26.08
CA VAL A 163 -3.03 10.92 -25.83
C VAL A 163 -3.29 11.15 -24.34
N HIS A 164 -2.98 10.17 -23.49
CA HIS A 164 -3.19 10.27 -22.04
C HIS A 164 -1.90 10.57 -21.26
N GLY A 165 -0.77 10.81 -21.93
CA GLY A 165 0.52 11.11 -21.30
C GLY A 165 0.99 9.97 -20.39
N MET A 166 1.06 8.75 -20.90
CA MET A 166 1.46 7.57 -20.12
C MET A 166 2.92 7.68 -19.62
N PRO A 167 3.21 7.37 -18.34
CA PRO A 167 4.56 7.36 -17.81
C PRO A 167 5.50 6.38 -18.52
N ASP A 168 6.79 6.71 -18.60
CA ASP A 168 7.81 5.84 -19.20
C ASP A 168 7.89 4.46 -18.54
N SER A 169 7.68 4.40 -17.22
CA SER A 169 7.63 3.15 -16.46
C SER A 169 6.48 2.24 -16.93
N PHE A 170 5.31 2.82 -17.24
CA PHE A 170 4.18 2.09 -17.78
C PHE A 170 4.39 1.71 -19.25
N ARG A 171 4.93 2.62 -20.07
CA ARG A 171 5.29 2.33 -21.48
C ARG A 171 6.21 1.11 -21.56
N ALA A 172 7.22 1.02 -20.70
CA ALA A 172 8.13 -0.12 -20.65
C ALA A 172 7.42 -1.44 -20.32
N LYS A 173 6.49 -1.45 -19.34
CA LYS A 173 5.69 -2.63 -18.98
C LYS A 173 4.77 -3.08 -20.11
N LEU A 174 4.12 -2.12 -20.77
CA LEU A 174 3.23 -2.39 -21.91
C LEU A 174 4.02 -2.98 -23.07
N SER A 175 5.15 -2.39 -23.45
CA SER A 175 6.01 -2.90 -24.52
C SER A 175 6.54 -4.31 -24.21
N ARG A 176 6.91 -4.62 -22.96
CA ARG A 176 7.28 -5.99 -22.58
C ARG A 176 6.13 -6.98 -22.79
N SER A 177 4.93 -6.61 -22.36
CA SER A 177 3.74 -7.46 -22.49
C SER A 177 3.37 -7.71 -23.96
N LEU A 178 3.48 -6.68 -24.80
CA LEU A 178 3.16 -6.73 -26.23
C LEU A 178 4.13 -7.58 -27.06
N ARG A 179 5.39 -7.73 -26.62
CA ARG A 179 6.36 -8.62 -27.29
C ARG A 179 5.93 -10.08 -27.30
N HIS A 180 5.11 -10.51 -26.34
CA HIS A 180 4.53 -11.86 -26.31
C HIS A 180 3.46 -12.08 -27.40
N TYR A 181 3.10 -11.03 -28.13
CA TYR A 181 2.15 -11.01 -29.25
C TYR A 181 2.82 -10.56 -30.56
N ASP A 182 4.16 -10.60 -30.63
CA ASP A 182 4.96 -10.13 -31.77
C ASP A 182 4.79 -8.63 -32.11
N VAL A 183 4.30 -7.82 -31.16
CA VAL A 183 4.14 -6.36 -31.31
C VAL A 183 5.33 -5.65 -30.66
N ASN A 184 6.12 -4.94 -31.47
CA ASN A 184 7.36 -4.28 -31.04
C ASN A 184 7.27 -2.76 -30.93
N ASP A 185 6.16 -2.18 -31.38
CA ASP A 185 5.92 -0.74 -31.42
C ASP A 185 4.54 -0.40 -30.84
N LEU A 186 4.35 0.86 -30.47
CA LEU A 186 3.13 1.38 -29.85
C LEU A 186 2.26 2.20 -30.81
N ASP A 187 2.65 2.31 -32.09
CA ASP A 187 1.77 2.88 -33.11
C ASP A 187 0.49 2.04 -33.25
N ARG A 188 -0.63 2.72 -33.43
CA ARG A 188 -1.92 2.06 -33.56
C ARG A 188 -2.02 1.28 -34.86
N THR A 189 -1.84 -0.04 -34.78
CA THR A 189 -2.00 -1.01 -35.87
C THR A 189 -3.08 -2.05 -35.53
N GLN A 190 -3.51 -2.84 -36.52
CA GLN A 190 -4.44 -3.94 -36.27
C GLN A 190 -3.83 -4.98 -35.32
N GLU A 191 -2.54 -5.24 -35.45
CA GLU A 191 -1.79 -6.17 -34.59
C GLU A 191 -1.77 -5.70 -33.14
N LEU A 192 -1.58 -4.38 -32.90
CA LEU A 192 -1.68 -3.80 -31.56
C LEU A 192 -3.10 -3.95 -30.99
N GLU A 193 -4.13 -3.65 -31.78
CA GLU A 193 -5.54 -3.79 -31.36
C GLU A 193 -5.86 -5.24 -30.95
N GLU A 194 -5.43 -6.22 -31.75
CA GLU A 194 -5.62 -7.64 -31.47
C GLU A 194 -4.84 -8.08 -30.22
N ALA A 195 -3.57 -7.68 -30.09
CA ALA A 195 -2.73 -8.01 -28.94
C ALA A 195 -3.31 -7.44 -27.63
N VAL A 196 -3.72 -6.17 -27.64
CA VAL A 196 -4.29 -5.51 -26.46
C VAL A 196 -5.64 -6.13 -26.07
N TYR A 197 -6.48 -6.49 -27.05
CA TYR A 197 -7.71 -7.25 -26.79
C TYR A 197 -7.39 -8.59 -26.11
N ARG A 198 -6.37 -9.31 -26.58
CA ARG A 198 -5.94 -10.58 -25.99
C ARG A 198 -5.39 -10.41 -24.57
N ILE A 199 -4.59 -9.38 -24.31
CA ILE A 199 -4.15 -9.01 -22.96
C ILE A 199 -5.35 -8.76 -22.06
N PHE A 200 -6.35 -8.02 -22.52
CA PHE A 200 -7.57 -7.76 -21.75
C PHE A 200 -8.33 -9.05 -21.43
N VAL A 201 -8.48 -9.95 -22.41
CA VAL A 201 -9.10 -11.28 -22.20
C VAL A 201 -8.29 -12.13 -21.21
N ALA A 202 -6.96 -12.11 -21.28
CA ALA A 202 -6.09 -12.80 -20.34
C ALA A 202 -6.34 -12.32 -18.91
N GLN A 203 -6.40 -11.00 -18.69
CA GLN A 203 -6.68 -10.40 -17.38
C GLN A 203 -8.08 -10.77 -16.83
N GLN A 204 -9.07 -10.99 -17.69
CA GLN A 204 -10.41 -11.47 -17.28
C GLN A 204 -10.41 -12.96 -16.89
N ARG A 205 -9.45 -13.75 -17.38
CA ARG A 205 -9.37 -15.21 -17.16
C ARG A 205 -8.36 -15.62 -16.08
N MET A 206 -7.88 -14.68 -15.26
CA MET A 206 -6.82 -14.92 -14.25
C MET A 206 -7.14 -16.04 -13.26
N GLU A 207 -8.39 -16.22 -12.84
CA GLU A 207 -8.78 -17.33 -11.94
C GLU A 207 -8.50 -18.71 -12.54
N THR A 208 -8.53 -18.83 -13.88
CA THR A 208 -8.20 -20.07 -14.59
C THR A 208 -6.69 -20.24 -14.76
N GLN A 209 -5.94 -19.13 -14.84
CA GLN A 209 -4.48 -19.13 -15.00
C GLN A 209 -3.74 -19.47 -13.71
N VAL A 210 -4.22 -18.98 -12.56
CA VAL A 210 -3.55 -19.13 -11.25
C VAL A 210 -3.25 -20.59 -10.88
N PRO A 211 -4.19 -21.56 -10.98
CA PRO A 211 -3.90 -22.96 -10.69
C PRO A 211 -2.85 -23.57 -11.62
N ILE A 212 -2.77 -23.11 -12.87
CA ILE A 212 -1.82 -23.61 -13.87
C ILE A 212 -0.41 -23.15 -13.51
N VAL A 213 -0.24 -21.85 -13.28
CA VAL A 213 1.05 -21.26 -12.88
C VAL A 213 1.52 -21.84 -11.56
N ALA A 214 0.63 -21.96 -10.56
CA ALA A 214 0.96 -22.58 -9.28
C ALA A 214 1.36 -24.06 -9.44
N GLY A 215 0.69 -24.81 -10.32
CA GLY A 215 1.02 -26.21 -10.62
C GLY A 215 2.40 -26.38 -11.27
N LEU A 216 2.74 -25.53 -12.25
CA LEU A 216 4.07 -25.52 -12.88
C LEU A 216 5.19 -25.20 -11.87
N LEU A 217 5.00 -24.17 -11.05
CA LEU A 217 5.95 -23.80 -10.00
C LEU A 217 6.06 -24.88 -8.92
N ALA A 218 4.96 -25.53 -8.54
CA ALA A 218 4.96 -26.60 -7.54
C ALA A 218 5.69 -27.85 -8.04
N GLN A 219 5.68 -28.12 -9.34
CA GLN A 219 6.47 -29.22 -9.91
C GLN A 219 7.97 -28.97 -9.73
N TRP A 220 8.43 -27.72 -9.88
CA TRP A 220 9.83 -27.35 -9.65
C TRP A 220 10.31 -27.57 -8.21
N LEU A 221 9.40 -27.63 -7.22
CA LEU A 221 9.75 -27.96 -5.83
C LEU A 221 10.19 -29.41 -5.63
N HIS A 222 9.74 -30.30 -6.51
CA HIS A 222 9.95 -31.75 -6.43
C HIS A 222 11.02 -32.22 -7.41
N ASP A 223 11.54 -31.33 -8.25
CA ASP A 223 12.33 -31.66 -9.43
C ASP A 223 13.78 -31.17 -9.31
N GLY A 224 14.74 -32.09 -9.38
CA GLY A 224 16.19 -31.80 -9.29
C GLY A 224 16.81 -31.24 -10.57
N ARG A 225 15.99 -30.98 -11.60
CA ARG A 225 16.38 -30.67 -12.99
C ARG A 225 16.88 -29.25 -13.25
N VAL A 226 16.78 -28.33 -12.29
CA VAL A 226 17.20 -26.94 -12.52
C VAL A 226 18.73 -26.85 -12.57
N CYS A 227 19.28 -26.72 -13.78
CA CYS A 227 20.71 -26.54 -14.02
C CYS A 227 21.18 -25.12 -13.61
N THR A 228 22.43 -25.01 -13.14
CA THR A 228 23.08 -23.75 -12.74
C THR A 228 23.07 -22.67 -13.82
N ASP A 229 23.07 -23.05 -15.09
CA ASP A 229 23.10 -22.10 -16.21
C ASP A 229 21.82 -21.26 -16.31
N ASN A 230 20.69 -21.77 -15.80
CA ASN A 230 19.39 -21.09 -15.83
C ASN A 230 19.08 -20.29 -14.56
N TYR A 231 19.97 -20.34 -13.55
CA TYR A 231 19.75 -19.72 -12.24
C TYR A 231 19.51 -18.21 -12.28
N PRO A 232 20.24 -17.40 -13.08
CA PRO A 232 20.00 -15.96 -13.14
C PRO A 232 18.59 -15.63 -13.67
N ALA A 233 18.18 -16.27 -14.77
CA ALA A 233 16.87 -16.06 -15.38
C ALA A 233 15.74 -16.53 -14.46
N LEU A 234 15.92 -17.67 -13.79
CA LEU A 234 14.96 -18.18 -12.82
C LEU A 234 14.78 -17.23 -11.63
N ALA A 235 15.87 -16.72 -11.07
CA ALA A 235 15.82 -15.77 -9.95
C ALA A 235 15.02 -14.51 -10.34
N GLU A 236 15.32 -13.94 -11.52
CA GLU A 236 14.60 -12.78 -12.04
C GLU A 236 13.10 -13.04 -12.19
N VAL A 237 12.71 -14.15 -12.80
CA VAL A 237 11.29 -14.50 -13.01
C VAL A 237 10.57 -14.71 -11.67
N LEU A 238 11.19 -15.37 -10.70
CA LEU A 238 10.59 -15.59 -9.38
C LEU A 238 10.40 -14.27 -8.62
N ASP A 239 11.38 -13.37 -8.61
CA ASP A 239 11.25 -12.06 -7.98
C ASP A 239 10.12 -11.24 -8.61
N ARG A 240 10.02 -11.27 -9.95
CA ARG A 240 8.95 -10.59 -10.69
C ARG A 240 7.58 -11.19 -10.39
N LEU A 241 7.44 -12.51 -10.37
CA LEU A 241 6.19 -13.19 -9.99
C LEU A 241 5.77 -12.81 -8.56
N VAL A 242 6.72 -12.76 -7.63
CA VAL A 242 6.49 -12.39 -6.24
C VAL A 242 5.93 -10.96 -6.12
N LEU A 243 6.52 -10.02 -6.86
CA LEU A 243 6.07 -8.62 -6.88
C LEU A 243 4.74 -8.43 -7.62
N ALA A 244 4.59 -9.05 -8.80
CA ALA A 244 3.42 -8.86 -9.66
C ALA A 244 2.14 -9.52 -9.10
N THR A 245 2.27 -10.59 -8.32
CA THR A 245 1.14 -11.35 -7.75
C THR A 245 0.79 -10.97 -6.31
N GLN A 246 1.56 -10.04 -5.72
CA GLN A 246 1.43 -9.62 -4.33
C GLN A 246 -0.02 -9.23 -3.98
N LEU A 247 -0.55 -9.79 -2.88
CA LEU A 247 -1.92 -9.62 -2.35
C LEU A 247 -3.07 -10.16 -3.22
N ARG A 248 -2.99 -10.08 -4.57
CA ARG A 248 -4.07 -10.54 -5.48
C ARG A 248 -4.06 -12.04 -5.72
N TYR A 249 -2.89 -12.62 -6.00
CA TYR A 249 -2.72 -14.05 -6.26
C TYR A 249 -1.70 -14.66 -5.29
N PRO A 250 -1.98 -14.64 -3.97
CA PRO A 250 -1.01 -14.99 -2.94
C PRO A 250 -0.48 -16.42 -3.06
N VAL A 251 -1.26 -17.34 -3.63
CA VAL A 251 -0.82 -18.73 -3.87
C VAL A 251 0.39 -18.77 -4.79
N VAL A 252 0.40 -18.00 -5.89
CA VAL A 252 1.53 -17.97 -6.83
C VAL A 252 2.76 -17.37 -6.15
N GLY A 253 2.60 -16.23 -5.47
CA GLY A 253 3.69 -15.59 -4.75
C GLY A 253 4.25 -16.41 -3.58
N ASP A 254 3.44 -17.26 -2.94
CA ASP A 254 3.91 -18.17 -1.88
C ASP A 254 4.74 -19.32 -2.45
N VAL A 255 4.28 -19.95 -3.54
CA VAL A 255 5.01 -21.05 -4.20
C VAL A 255 6.31 -20.52 -4.83
N ALA A 256 6.29 -19.34 -5.46
CA ALA A 256 7.49 -18.71 -6.04
C ALA A 256 8.57 -18.44 -4.97
N ARG A 257 8.20 -17.90 -3.81
CA ARG A 257 9.14 -17.70 -2.68
C ARG A 257 9.62 -19.02 -2.07
N ASN A 258 8.76 -20.04 -2.02
CA ASN A 258 9.18 -21.38 -1.57
C ASN A 258 10.28 -21.92 -2.48
N LEU A 259 10.10 -21.79 -3.80
CA LEU A 259 11.08 -22.23 -4.77
C LEU A 259 12.39 -21.42 -4.69
N GLN A 260 12.29 -20.10 -4.52
CA GLN A 260 13.45 -19.24 -4.31
C GLN A 260 14.28 -19.71 -3.11
N PHE A 261 13.62 -20.04 -2.00
CA PHE A 261 14.29 -20.62 -0.83
C PHE A 261 14.96 -21.95 -1.14
N ARG A 262 14.24 -22.89 -1.76
CA ARG A 262 14.73 -24.26 -2.03
C ARG A 262 15.94 -24.28 -2.97
N ILE A 263 15.96 -23.41 -3.99
CA ILE A 263 17.00 -23.40 -5.03
C ILE A 263 18.19 -22.50 -4.64
N PHE A 264 17.95 -21.33 -4.07
CA PHE A 264 19.02 -20.34 -3.86
C PHE A 264 19.47 -20.26 -2.40
N ASP A 265 18.53 -20.19 -1.46
CA ASP A 265 18.85 -19.97 -0.05
C ASP A 265 19.29 -21.26 0.66
N GLU A 266 18.57 -22.36 0.48
CA GLU A 266 18.81 -23.63 1.17
C GLU A 266 20.21 -24.21 0.87
N PRO A 267 20.69 -24.27 -0.39
CA PRO A 267 22.04 -24.77 -0.67
C PRO A 267 23.14 -23.89 -0.08
N ALA A 268 22.96 -22.56 -0.07
CA ALA A 268 23.89 -21.64 0.56
C ALA A 268 23.94 -21.85 2.09
N ILE A 269 22.78 -22.02 2.73
CA ILE A 269 22.65 -22.37 4.15
C ILE A 269 23.37 -23.69 4.44
N ARG A 270 23.14 -24.73 3.62
CA ARG A 270 23.74 -26.06 3.79
C ARG A 270 25.26 -26.03 3.64
N LYS A 271 25.78 -25.36 2.61
CA LYS A 271 27.22 -25.21 2.37
C LYS A 271 27.92 -24.46 3.50
N ALA A 272 27.32 -23.39 4.01
CA ALA A 272 27.85 -22.65 5.16
C ALA A 272 27.95 -23.55 6.41
N ARG A 273 26.94 -24.39 6.65
CA ARG A 273 26.93 -25.36 7.74
C ARG A 273 27.99 -26.45 7.60
N GLU A 274 28.15 -27.01 6.41
CA GLU A 274 29.18 -28.04 6.15
C GLU A 274 30.60 -27.54 6.46
N GLN A 275 30.91 -26.29 6.09
CA GLN A 275 32.20 -25.67 6.40
C GLN A 275 32.47 -25.58 7.92
N VAL A 276 31.43 -25.32 8.72
CA VAL A 276 31.54 -25.32 10.18
C VAL A 276 31.79 -26.74 10.70
N TYR A 277 31.05 -27.74 10.21
CA TYR A 277 31.26 -29.13 10.62
C TYR A 277 32.64 -29.66 10.27
N ASP A 278 33.21 -29.27 9.13
CA ASP A 278 34.58 -29.65 8.76
C ASP A 278 35.63 -29.05 9.71
N GLY A 279 35.45 -27.79 10.12
CA GLY A 279 36.29 -27.16 11.15
C GLY A 279 36.17 -27.84 12.53
N VAL A 280 34.97 -28.27 12.90
CA VAL A 280 34.72 -29.04 14.13
C VAL A 280 35.40 -30.40 14.09
N ARG A 281 35.27 -31.14 12.98
CA ARG A 281 35.94 -32.44 12.79
C ARG A 281 37.45 -32.32 12.95
N GLY A 282 38.07 -31.30 12.33
CA GLY A 282 39.50 -31.05 12.48
C GLY A 282 39.91 -30.74 13.93
N SER A 283 39.08 -29.99 14.67
CA SER A 283 39.33 -29.67 16.08
C SER A 283 39.16 -30.88 17.00
N LEU A 284 38.17 -31.74 16.76
CA LEU A 284 37.97 -32.99 17.50
C LEU A 284 39.10 -33.99 17.22
N GLN A 285 39.54 -34.11 15.97
CA GLN A 285 40.68 -34.94 15.59
C GLN A 285 41.96 -34.49 16.30
N TYR A 286 42.21 -33.18 16.40
CA TYR A 286 43.34 -32.65 17.15
C TYR A 286 43.32 -33.06 18.63
N LEU A 287 42.15 -32.97 19.28
CA LEU A 287 41.98 -33.39 20.68
C LEU A 287 42.21 -34.91 20.84
N ALA A 288 41.80 -35.70 19.85
CA ALA A 288 42.04 -37.15 19.80
C ALA A 288 43.51 -37.53 19.76
N GLU A 289 44.25 -36.86 18.88
CA GLU A 289 45.68 -37.10 18.71
C GLU A 289 46.50 -36.56 19.90
N ARG A 290 45.92 -35.65 20.72
CA ARG A 290 46.61 -34.98 21.84
C ARG A 290 45.74 -34.90 23.12
N PRO A 291 45.47 -36.02 23.82
CA PRO A 291 44.59 -36.04 25.00
C PRO A 291 45.04 -35.17 26.19
N GLY A 292 46.34 -34.82 26.25
CA GLY A 292 46.94 -33.97 27.29
C GLY A 292 47.30 -32.56 26.82
N ALA A 293 46.68 -32.07 25.74
CA ALA A 293 46.99 -30.74 25.19
C ALA A 293 46.70 -29.64 26.22
N VAL A 294 47.64 -28.71 26.40
CA VAL A 294 47.51 -27.59 27.35
C VAL A 294 46.35 -26.65 26.96
N ASP A 295 46.05 -26.57 25.66
CA ASP A 295 44.95 -25.81 25.06
C ASP A 295 43.62 -26.61 24.97
N ARG A 296 43.50 -27.79 25.61
CA ARG A 296 42.25 -28.59 25.58
C ARG A 296 41.04 -27.79 26.04
N ALA A 297 41.13 -27.09 27.16
CA ALA A 297 40.00 -26.33 27.71
C ALA A 297 39.54 -25.21 26.75
N GLU A 298 40.48 -24.44 26.21
CA GLU A 298 40.21 -23.37 25.23
C GLU A 298 39.55 -23.91 23.96
N ARG A 299 40.00 -25.06 23.45
CA ARG A 299 39.40 -25.71 22.28
C ARG A 299 38.02 -26.30 22.54
N ILE A 300 37.80 -26.89 23.72
CA ILE A 300 36.46 -27.34 24.13
C ILE A 300 35.52 -26.14 24.21
N ASP A 301 35.95 -25.01 24.79
CA ASP A 301 35.14 -23.79 24.85
C ASP A 301 34.85 -23.23 23.44
N ALA A 302 35.84 -23.22 22.53
CA ALA A 302 35.62 -22.84 21.12
C ALA A 302 34.64 -23.77 20.38
N LEU A 303 34.69 -25.09 20.64
CA LEU A 303 33.73 -26.06 20.13
C LEU A 303 32.32 -25.86 20.72
N VAL A 304 32.22 -25.51 22.00
CA VAL A 304 30.95 -25.14 22.66
C VAL A 304 30.37 -23.84 22.08
N ASP A 305 31.23 -22.91 21.68
CA ASP A 305 30.86 -21.64 21.04
C ASP A 305 30.55 -21.76 19.55
N THR A 306 30.75 -22.94 18.95
CA THR A 306 30.43 -23.20 17.55
C THR A 306 28.94 -23.00 17.27
N PRO A 307 28.57 -22.34 16.15
CA PRO A 307 27.18 -21.96 15.88
C PRO A 307 26.29 -23.11 15.36
N GLU A 308 26.83 -24.27 14.99
CA GLU A 308 26.03 -25.40 14.48
C GLU A 308 25.79 -26.48 15.55
N PRO A 309 24.63 -27.18 15.56
CA PRO A 309 24.37 -28.28 16.49
C PRO A 309 25.30 -29.48 16.24
N LEU A 310 26.11 -29.85 17.23
CA LEU A 310 27.13 -30.91 17.05
C LEU A 310 26.64 -32.32 17.44
N VAL A 311 25.41 -32.42 17.94
CA VAL A 311 24.81 -33.68 18.41
C VAL A 311 24.72 -34.76 17.33
N GLY A 312 24.58 -34.37 16.05
CA GLY A 312 24.53 -35.32 14.93
C GLY A 312 25.86 -36.01 14.66
N LEU A 313 26.96 -35.38 15.07
CA LEU A 313 28.29 -35.97 14.96
C LEU A 313 28.49 -37.10 15.98
N LEU A 314 27.66 -37.25 17.02
CA LEU A 314 27.80 -38.33 18.01
C LEU A 314 27.59 -39.74 17.42
N ALA A 315 26.92 -39.84 16.28
CA ALA A 315 26.77 -41.09 15.52
C ALA A 315 27.78 -41.21 14.36
N ASP A 316 28.65 -40.22 14.16
CA ASP A 316 29.72 -40.24 13.15
C ASP A 316 30.89 -41.10 13.67
N PRO A 317 31.26 -42.20 13.01
CA PRO A 317 32.38 -43.06 13.42
C PRO A 317 33.74 -42.35 13.45
N LEU A 318 33.86 -41.20 12.77
CA LEU A 318 35.08 -40.38 12.72
C LEU A 318 35.21 -39.41 13.90
N SER A 319 34.17 -39.29 14.74
CA SER A 319 34.18 -38.42 15.92
C SER A 319 34.67 -39.14 17.17
N LEU A 320 35.29 -38.41 18.10
CA LEU A 320 35.55 -38.93 19.45
C LEU A 320 34.29 -38.80 20.32
N PRO A 321 33.71 -39.91 20.80
CA PRO A 321 32.45 -39.84 21.54
C PRO A 321 32.54 -39.08 22.89
N GLY A 322 33.69 -39.15 23.59
CA GLY A 322 33.87 -38.56 24.93
C GLY A 322 33.93 -37.03 24.95
N ASP A 323 34.87 -36.43 24.22
CA ASP A 323 35.02 -34.97 24.16
C ASP A 323 33.83 -34.31 23.47
N LEU A 324 33.27 -34.95 22.43
CA LEU A 324 32.08 -34.46 21.74
C LEU A 324 30.84 -34.50 22.65
N LEU A 325 30.69 -35.53 23.49
CA LEU A 325 29.59 -35.59 24.47
C LEU A 325 29.69 -34.48 25.52
N GLU A 326 30.90 -34.12 25.96
CA GLU A 326 31.14 -32.98 26.84
C GLU A 326 30.72 -31.66 26.16
N VAL A 327 31.15 -31.46 24.90
CA VAL A 327 30.78 -30.27 24.11
C VAL A 327 29.27 -30.17 23.90
N VAL A 328 28.61 -31.24 23.44
CA VAL A 328 27.15 -31.27 23.20
C VAL A 328 26.38 -31.00 24.49
N THR A 329 26.82 -31.59 25.60
CA THR A 329 26.23 -31.34 26.92
C THR A 329 26.36 -29.87 27.31
N ARG A 330 27.55 -29.29 27.22
CA ARG A 330 27.77 -27.86 27.51
C ARG A 330 26.95 -26.96 26.55
N GLN A 331 26.84 -27.29 25.26
CA GLN A 331 26.04 -26.53 24.29
C GLN A 331 24.55 -26.49 24.65
N TYR A 332 23.94 -27.61 25.04
CA TYR A 332 22.52 -27.62 25.43
C TYR A 332 22.27 -26.82 26.72
N TYR A 333 23.17 -26.95 27.69
CA TYR A 333 23.05 -26.38 29.02
C TYR A 333 23.66 -24.99 29.19
N LYS A 334 24.21 -24.39 28.13
CA LYS A 334 24.81 -23.04 28.14
C LYS A 334 23.90 -21.90 28.65
N ILE A 335 22.58 -22.10 28.64
CA ILE A 335 21.61 -21.16 29.26
C ILE A 335 21.44 -21.35 30.78
N ARG A 336 22.16 -22.32 31.36
CA ARG A 336 22.22 -22.65 32.77
C ARG A 336 23.67 -22.55 33.22
N GLY A 337 23.88 -22.22 34.50
CA GLY A 337 25.20 -22.37 35.12
C GLY A 337 25.47 -23.86 35.33
N LEU A 338 25.96 -24.55 34.31
CA LEU A 338 26.38 -25.94 34.44
C LEU A 338 27.74 -25.96 35.17
N HIS A 339 27.77 -26.59 36.34
CA HIS A 339 28.94 -26.66 37.23
C HIS A 339 29.34 -28.13 37.45
N ASP A 340 30.58 -28.34 37.92
CA ASP A 340 31.14 -29.66 38.23
C ASP A 340 31.06 -30.65 37.05
N VAL A 341 31.33 -30.16 35.84
CA VAL A 341 31.29 -31.00 34.62
C VAL A 341 32.45 -32.00 34.67
N LYS A 342 32.12 -33.29 34.71
CA LYS A 342 33.10 -34.39 34.74
C LYS A 342 32.82 -35.37 33.61
N THR A 343 33.86 -35.70 32.85
CA THR A 343 33.85 -36.76 31.85
C THR A 343 34.36 -38.05 32.49
N LEU A 344 33.53 -39.09 32.46
CA LEU A 344 33.76 -40.41 33.01
C LEU A 344 33.73 -41.42 31.86
N ASP A 345 34.54 -42.48 31.97
CA ASP A 345 34.42 -43.65 31.11
C ASP A 345 33.88 -44.81 31.95
N GLY A 346 32.62 -45.17 31.71
CA GLY A 346 31.91 -46.22 32.43
C GLY A 346 31.62 -47.38 31.47
N HIS A 347 32.16 -48.58 31.75
CA HIS A 347 31.98 -49.74 30.88
C HIS A 347 32.40 -49.52 29.40
N GLY A 348 33.37 -48.64 29.13
CA GLY A 348 33.79 -48.32 27.77
C GLY A 348 32.77 -47.45 27.00
N LEU A 349 31.90 -46.73 27.73
CA LEU A 349 30.94 -45.78 27.20
C LEU A 349 31.26 -44.37 27.74
N PRO A 350 31.22 -43.33 26.88
CA PRO A 350 31.41 -41.95 27.30
C PRO A 350 30.23 -41.50 28.18
N CYS A 351 30.54 -40.96 29.35
CA CYS A 351 29.58 -40.42 30.29
C CYS A 351 30.00 -39.02 30.74
N VAL A 352 29.07 -38.07 30.75
CA VAL A 352 29.30 -36.71 31.25
C VAL A 352 28.33 -36.43 32.38
N THR A 353 28.83 -35.97 33.51
CA THR A 353 28.01 -35.57 34.67
C THR A 353 28.16 -34.09 34.94
N GLY A 354 27.15 -33.46 35.51
CA GLY A 354 27.21 -32.05 35.92
C GLY A 354 26.04 -31.66 36.81
N THR A 355 26.07 -30.44 37.36
CA THR A 355 24.99 -29.91 38.19
C THR A 355 24.55 -28.54 37.69
N PHE A 356 23.26 -28.22 37.78
CA PHE A 356 22.73 -26.93 37.38
C PHE A 356 21.48 -26.57 38.20
N GLU A 357 21.12 -25.29 38.22
CA GLU A 357 19.94 -24.79 38.94
C GLU A 357 18.76 -24.53 37.99
N LEU A 358 17.55 -24.96 38.40
CA LEU A 358 16.29 -24.64 37.73
C LEU A 358 15.21 -24.35 38.77
N ALA A 359 14.65 -23.14 38.73
CA ALA A 359 13.58 -22.69 39.63
C ALA A 359 13.93 -22.80 41.13
N GLY A 360 15.19 -22.53 41.49
CA GLY A 360 15.67 -22.62 42.88
C GLY A 360 16.03 -24.03 43.35
N GLU A 361 15.84 -25.06 42.51
CA GLU A 361 16.24 -26.43 42.80
C GLU A 361 17.57 -26.76 42.11
N GLN A 362 18.44 -27.48 42.80
CA GLN A 362 19.67 -28.03 42.22
C GLN A 362 19.36 -29.40 41.58
N LEU A 363 19.74 -29.55 40.31
CA LEU A 363 19.55 -30.77 39.52
C LEU A 363 20.90 -31.35 39.13
N SER A 364 20.94 -32.67 39.05
CA SER A 364 22.09 -33.43 38.58
C SER A 364 21.79 -33.97 37.18
N LEU A 365 22.75 -33.78 36.28
CA LEU A 365 22.72 -34.21 34.89
C LEU A 365 23.63 -35.42 34.71
N VAL A 366 23.14 -36.44 34.01
CA VAL A 366 23.95 -37.52 33.47
C VAL A 366 23.65 -37.66 31.97
N SER A 367 24.68 -37.46 31.15
CA SER A 367 24.63 -37.63 29.71
C SER A 367 25.44 -38.87 29.32
N VAL A 368 24.89 -39.77 28.51
CA VAL A 368 25.60 -41.00 28.05
C VAL A 368 25.38 -41.16 26.56
N ALA A 369 26.45 -41.48 25.81
CA ALA A 369 26.34 -41.86 24.40
C ALA A 369 26.65 -43.35 24.20
N ALA A 370 25.82 -44.05 23.43
CA ALA A 370 25.96 -45.48 23.18
C ALA A 370 25.33 -45.89 21.85
N GLU A 371 25.62 -47.10 21.38
CA GLU A 371 24.84 -47.75 20.33
C GLU A 371 23.54 -48.33 20.91
N ARG A 372 22.47 -48.39 20.12
CA ARG A 372 21.17 -48.94 20.58
C ARG A 372 21.27 -50.35 21.18
N ALA A 373 22.18 -51.19 20.67
CA ALA A 373 22.41 -52.54 21.16
C ALA A 373 22.99 -52.58 22.59
N ARG A 374 23.65 -51.50 23.04
CA ARG A 374 24.26 -51.35 24.36
C ARG A 374 23.44 -50.46 25.30
N LEU A 375 22.14 -50.29 25.04
CA LEU A 375 21.27 -49.44 25.88
C LEU A 375 21.25 -49.91 27.34
N ASP A 376 21.20 -51.22 27.61
CA ASP A 376 21.19 -51.75 28.98
C ASP A 376 22.49 -51.43 29.72
N GLU A 377 23.63 -51.49 29.03
CA GLU A 377 24.93 -51.08 29.59
C GLU A 377 24.97 -49.56 29.85
N ALA A 378 24.39 -48.75 28.96
CA ALA A 378 24.28 -47.30 29.14
C ALA A 378 23.40 -46.95 30.36
N LEU A 379 22.29 -47.66 30.57
CA LEU A 379 21.42 -47.49 31.74
C LEU A 379 22.13 -47.89 33.04
N ALA A 380 22.96 -48.93 33.02
CA ALA A 380 23.79 -49.30 34.17
C ALA A 380 24.84 -48.22 34.51
N VAL A 381 25.43 -47.57 33.50
CA VAL A 381 26.33 -46.41 33.68
C VAL A 381 25.59 -45.23 34.31
N VAL A 382 24.34 -44.98 33.89
CA VAL A 382 23.49 -43.95 34.49
C VAL A 382 23.24 -44.24 35.97
N ASP A 383 22.82 -45.45 36.33
CA ASP A 383 22.56 -45.82 37.72
C ASP A 383 23.80 -45.67 38.62
N ALA A 384 24.97 -46.04 38.10
CA ALA A 384 26.25 -45.88 38.80
C ALA A 384 26.61 -44.41 39.05
N ALA A 385 26.27 -43.50 38.13
CA ALA A 385 26.51 -42.06 38.26
C ALA A 385 25.46 -41.36 39.16
N VAL A 386 24.22 -41.85 39.16
CA VAL A 386 23.06 -41.24 39.83
C VAL A 386 22.98 -41.60 41.32
N GLY A 387 23.39 -42.81 41.71
CA GLY A 387 23.33 -43.30 43.10
C GLY A 387 21.96 -43.83 43.56
N PRO A 388 21.83 -44.34 44.80
CA PRO A 388 20.72 -45.21 45.22
C PRO A 388 19.38 -44.52 45.54
N ALA A 389 19.29 -43.19 45.55
CA ALA A 389 18.06 -42.43 45.83
C ALA A 389 17.99 -41.15 44.99
N PRO A 390 17.71 -41.26 43.68
CA PRO A 390 17.70 -40.12 42.78
C PRO A 390 16.57 -39.14 43.08
N VAL A 391 16.91 -37.92 43.47
CA VAL A 391 15.98 -36.79 43.46
C VAL A 391 16.55 -35.75 42.49
N ASN A 392 15.71 -35.17 41.63
CA ASN A 392 16.10 -34.13 40.68
C ASN A 392 17.18 -34.55 39.64
N GLN A 393 17.19 -35.83 39.27
CA GLN A 393 18.09 -36.38 38.25
C GLN A 393 17.52 -36.21 36.84
N VAL A 394 18.36 -35.75 35.93
CA VAL A 394 18.02 -35.47 34.53
C VAL A 394 18.96 -36.28 33.65
N ILE A 395 18.39 -37.14 32.81
CA ILE A 395 19.17 -38.07 31.98
C ILE A 395 19.06 -37.67 30.50
N ASP A 396 20.20 -37.51 29.82
CA ASP A 396 20.27 -37.29 28.38
C ASP A 396 21.02 -38.48 27.71
N LEU A 397 20.28 -39.35 27.02
CA LEU A 397 20.82 -40.52 26.31
C LEU A 397 20.98 -40.19 24.83
N TYR A 398 22.16 -40.43 24.27
CA TYR A 398 22.44 -40.28 22.85
C TYR A 398 22.68 -41.66 22.23
N LEU A 399 21.77 -42.10 21.37
CA LEU A 399 21.79 -43.44 20.80
C LEU A 399 22.06 -43.40 19.29
N ALA A 400 23.13 -44.07 18.87
CA ALA A 400 23.31 -44.43 17.47
C ALA A 400 22.41 -45.63 17.12
N TRP A 401 21.46 -45.44 16.21
CA TRP A 401 20.50 -46.47 15.81
C TRP A 401 20.28 -46.45 14.29
N PRO A 402 21.01 -47.30 13.52
CA PRO A 402 20.90 -47.34 12.06
C PRO A 402 19.49 -47.65 11.53
N ASP A 403 18.82 -48.64 12.12
CA ASP A 403 17.49 -49.10 11.70
C ASP A 403 16.36 -48.52 12.55
N ALA A 404 16.50 -47.26 12.98
CA ALA A 404 15.49 -46.59 13.79
C ALA A 404 14.15 -46.44 13.01
N PRO A 405 12.99 -46.71 13.62
CA PRO A 405 11.69 -46.46 12.99
C PRO A 405 11.55 -45.01 12.51
N THR A 406 11.11 -44.83 11.27
CA THR A 406 10.84 -43.50 10.68
C THR A 406 9.57 -42.88 11.29
N ASP A 407 8.59 -43.70 11.65
CA ASP A 407 7.40 -43.27 12.38
C ASP A 407 7.74 -42.91 13.84
N GLY A 408 7.37 -41.70 14.25
CA GLY A 408 7.73 -41.16 15.57
C GLY A 408 7.02 -41.83 16.73
N ASP A 409 5.77 -42.26 16.54
CA ASP A 409 5.02 -42.93 17.60
C ASP A 409 5.58 -44.35 17.85
N THR A 410 5.93 -45.06 16.78
CA THR A 410 6.60 -46.37 16.86
C THR A 410 7.97 -46.27 17.53
N LEU A 411 8.77 -45.26 17.19
CA LEU A 411 10.08 -45.01 17.81
C LEU A 411 9.91 -44.72 19.32
N ALA A 412 9.00 -43.80 19.67
CA ALA A 412 8.75 -43.43 21.06
C ALA A 412 8.27 -44.62 21.89
N GLU A 413 7.37 -45.45 21.34
CA GLU A 413 6.86 -46.63 22.03
C GLU A 413 7.95 -47.69 22.28
N SER A 414 8.85 -47.91 21.32
CA SER A 414 9.99 -48.81 21.49
C SER A 414 10.94 -48.33 22.58
N LEU A 415 11.24 -47.03 22.62
CA LEU A 415 12.08 -46.43 23.66
C LEU A 415 11.40 -46.44 25.03
N ARG A 416 10.10 -46.15 25.08
CA ARG A 416 9.28 -46.18 26.31
C ARG A 416 9.30 -47.58 26.92
N THR A 417 9.10 -48.61 26.12
CA THR A 417 9.13 -50.01 26.56
C THR A 417 10.49 -50.36 27.18
N ALA A 418 11.58 -50.06 26.46
CA ALA A 418 12.94 -50.33 26.97
C ALA A 418 13.26 -49.57 28.26
N LEU A 419 12.81 -48.32 28.39
CA LEU A 419 13.00 -47.52 29.61
C LEU A 419 12.11 -47.99 30.77
N GLN A 420 10.91 -48.48 30.50
CA GLN A 420 9.99 -48.97 31.54
C GLN A 420 10.44 -50.30 32.15
N GLU A 421 11.14 -51.14 31.38
CA GLU A 421 11.80 -52.35 31.89
C GLU A 421 12.93 -52.01 32.89
N HIS A 422 13.48 -50.80 32.82
CA HIS A 422 14.49 -50.29 33.75
C HIS A 422 13.84 -49.60 34.97
N GLY A 423 13.81 -50.28 36.10
CA GLY A 423 13.14 -49.80 37.33
C GLY A 423 13.63 -48.44 37.86
N GLY A 424 14.82 -47.98 37.49
CA GLY A 424 15.33 -46.65 37.84
C GLY A 424 14.66 -45.50 37.08
N ALA A 425 14.12 -45.75 35.88
CA ALA A 425 13.70 -44.68 34.98
C ALA A 425 12.50 -43.86 35.48
N VAL A 426 11.61 -44.49 36.24
CA VAL A 426 10.43 -43.83 36.86
C VAL A 426 10.79 -42.93 38.04
N SER A 427 12.00 -43.06 38.60
CA SER A 427 12.50 -42.24 39.71
C SER A 427 13.23 -40.97 39.25
N TRP A 428 13.55 -40.87 37.95
CA TRP A 428 14.22 -39.71 37.38
C TRP A 428 13.22 -38.58 37.09
N ARG A 429 13.69 -37.33 37.15
CA ARG A 429 12.84 -36.17 36.82
C ARG A 429 12.47 -36.14 35.34
N ARG A 430 13.41 -36.52 34.46
CA ARG A 430 13.19 -36.75 33.03
C ARG A 430 14.29 -37.63 32.45
N VAL A 431 13.96 -38.35 31.38
CA VAL A 431 14.93 -38.95 30.46
C VAL A 431 14.65 -38.47 29.04
N THR A 432 15.66 -37.93 28.38
CA THR A 432 15.59 -37.52 26.98
C THR A 432 16.51 -38.41 26.17
N VAL A 433 15.94 -39.06 25.17
CA VAL A 433 16.68 -39.94 24.25
C VAL A 433 16.78 -39.24 22.90
N THR A 434 18.00 -38.93 22.48
CA THR A 434 18.33 -38.45 21.15
C THR A 434 18.82 -39.62 20.31
N VAL A 435 18.08 -39.95 19.26
CA VAL A 435 18.42 -41.01 18.30
C VAL A 435 19.03 -40.35 17.07
N ALA A 436 20.25 -40.75 16.75
CA ALA A 436 20.97 -40.34 15.56
C ALA A 436 21.18 -41.54 14.63
N THR A 437 20.90 -41.34 13.35
CA THR A 437 21.09 -42.36 12.31
C THR A 437 22.47 -42.16 11.66
N PRO A 438 23.35 -43.17 11.64
CA PRO A 438 24.66 -43.03 10.99
C PRO A 438 24.50 -42.68 9.51
N GLY A 439 25.22 -41.64 9.05
CA GLY A 439 25.20 -41.17 7.66
C GLY A 439 24.32 -39.94 7.40
N ASP A 440 23.41 -39.57 8.30
CA ASP A 440 22.63 -38.33 8.24
C ASP A 440 22.80 -37.52 9.53
N ILE A 441 23.77 -36.60 9.53
CA ILE A 441 24.07 -35.74 10.68
C ILE A 441 22.99 -34.68 10.95
N THR A 442 22.05 -34.50 10.02
CA THR A 442 21.07 -33.39 10.05
C THR A 442 19.71 -33.81 10.61
N VAL A 443 19.36 -35.09 10.51
CA VAL A 443 18.08 -35.63 10.99
C VAL A 443 18.29 -36.40 12.29
N GLN A 444 17.79 -35.83 13.40
CA GLN A 444 17.81 -36.47 14.71
C GLN A 444 16.41 -36.53 15.28
N ARG A 445 16.10 -37.64 15.96
CA ARG A 445 14.82 -37.83 16.63
C ARG A 445 15.05 -37.70 18.13
N VAL A 446 14.32 -36.81 18.79
CA VAL A 446 14.46 -36.57 20.23
C VAL A 446 13.14 -36.89 20.90
N VAL A 447 13.16 -37.81 21.86
CA VAL A 447 11.97 -38.19 22.63
C VAL A 447 12.26 -37.94 24.10
N THR A 448 11.37 -37.21 24.77
CA THR A 448 11.51 -36.91 26.20
C THR A 448 10.40 -37.58 26.98
N PHE A 449 10.76 -38.36 27.98
CA PHE A 449 9.84 -38.99 28.91
C PHE A 449 9.94 -38.36 30.30
N ARG A 450 8.79 -38.26 30.96
CA ARG A 450 8.66 -37.82 32.34
C ARG A 450 7.84 -38.86 33.11
N PRO A 451 8.04 -39.02 34.42
CA PRO A 451 7.11 -39.79 35.25
C PRO A 451 5.69 -39.23 35.11
N ALA A 452 4.71 -40.12 35.01
CA ALA A 452 3.30 -39.76 35.01
C ALA A 452 2.92 -39.07 36.32
N ALA A 453 1.90 -38.19 36.27
CA ALA A 453 1.36 -37.56 37.47
C ALA A 453 0.68 -38.58 38.40
N GLU A 454 0.17 -39.68 37.84
CA GLU A 454 -0.35 -40.82 38.58
C GLU A 454 0.80 -41.80 38.89
N PRO A 455 1.05 -42.15 40.17
CA PRO A 455 2.23 -42.93 40.58
C PRO A 455 2.42 -44.28 39.88
N ASP A 456 1.34 -44.89 39.39
CA ASP A 456 1.35 -46.23 38.77
C ASP A 456 1.32 -46.20 37.22
N ALA A 457 1.22 -45.01 36.60
CA ALA A 457 1.08 -44.87 35.14
C ALA A 457 2.43 -44.87 34.38
N GLY A 458 3.56 -45.01 35.08
CA GLY A 458 4.89 -45.16 34.49
C GLY A 458 5.43 -43.89 33.82
N LEU A 459 6.12 -44.06 32.69
CA LEU A 459 6.68 -42.95 31.90
C LEU A 459 5.72 -42.48 30.79
N VAL A 460 5.53 -41.16 30.69
CA VAL A 460 4.73 -40.49 29.66
C VAL A 460 5.61 -39.60 28.80
N GLU A 461 5.41 -39.63 27.48
CA GLU A 461 6.11 -38.78 26.53
C GLU A 461 5.61 -37.33 26.57
N ASP A 462 6.54 -36.37 26.56
CA ASP A 462 6.27 -34.95 26.36
C ASP A 462 6.16 -34.63 24.85
N LYS A 463 5.01 -34.98 24.25
CA LYS A 463 4.79 -34.93 22.79
C LYS A 463 5.00 -33.54 22.15
N ILE A 464 4.77 -32.45 22.89
CA ILE A 464 4.88 -31.08 22.34
C ILE A 464 6.34 -30.71 22.00
N ILE A 465 7.31 -31.30 22.72
CA ILE A 465 8.75 -31.13 22.49
C ILE A 465 9.37 -32.34 21.78
N ARG A 466 8.58 -33.20 21.14
CA ARG A 466 9.10 -34.26 20.27
C ARG A 466 10.04 -33.65 19.21
N ASP A 467 11.14 -34.35 18.94
CA ASP A 467 12.37 -33.96 18.22
C ASP A 467 12.95 -32.59 18.59
N MET A 468 12.74 -32.16 19.84
CA MET A 468 13.35 -30.99 20.43
C MET A 468 13.92 -31.30 21.82
N HIS A 469 15.18 -30.95 22.05
CA HIS A 469 15.76 -31.07 23.40
C HIS A 469 15.03 -30.14 24.40
N PRO A 470 14.75 -30.55 25.66
CA PRO A 470 14.00 -29.73 26.62
C PRO A 470 14.58 -28.33 26.87
N LEU A 471 15.90 -28.17 26.85
CA LEU A 471 16.53 -26.84 26.99
C LEU A 471 16.42 -25.98 25.73
N THR A 472 16.29 -26.58 24.55
CA THR A 472 15.92 -25.86 23.32
C THR A 472 14.47 -25.38 23.44
N ALA A 473 13.56 -26.23 23.91
CA ALA A 473 12.16 -25.87 24.14
C ALA A 473 12.01 -24.73 25.16
N GLN A 474 12.85 -24.72 26.20
CA GLN A 474 12.89 -23.64 27.18
C GLN A 474 13.35 -22.30 26.57
N ARG A 475 14.41 -22.30 25.75
CA ARG A 475 14.89 -21.09 25.04
C ARG A 475 13.83 -20.50 24.12
N LEU A 476 13.12 -21.35 23.40
CA LEU A 476 12.06 -20.97 22.48
C LEU A 476 10.72 -20.67 23.19
N ASN A 477 10.70 -20.72 24.53
CA ASN A 477 9.52 -20.46 25.35
C ASN A 477 8.31 -21.34 25.00
N MET A 478 8.53 -22.61 24.66
CA MET A 478 7.47 -23.58 24.31
C MET A 478 6.40 -23.73 25.40
N TRP A 479 6.76 -23.52 26.67
CA TRP A 479 5.84 -23.53 27.81
C TRP A 479 4.69 -22.53 27.66
N ARG A 480 4.86 -21.47 26.85
CA ARG A 480 3.81 -20.48 26.59
C ARG A 480 2.64 -21.06 25.80
N LEU A 481 2.84 -22.17 25.08
CA LEU A 481 1.82 -22.78 24.23
C LEU A 481 0.85 -23.69 24.97
N LYS A 482 0.92 -23.76 26.31
CA LYS A 482 0.10 -24.69 27.13
C LYS A 482 -1.42 -24.59 26.94
N ASN A 483 -1.92 -23.46 26.45
CA ASN A 483 -3.35 -23.20 26.17
C ASN A 483 -3.81 -23.72 24.79
N PHE A 484 -2.90 -24.33 24.03
CA PHE A 484 -3.14 -24.83 22.68
C PHE A 484 -2.85 -26.33 22.62
N ASP A 485 -3.56 -27.02 21.75
CA ASP A 485 -3.20 -28.35 21.27
C ASP A 485 -2.35 -28.18 20.01
N GLY A 486 -1.12 -28.70 20.05
CA GLY A 486 -0.13 -28.47 19.02
C GLY A 486 0.24 -29.74 18.27
N THR A 487 0.19 -29.68 16.94
CA THR A 487 0.71 -30.71 16.04
C THR A 487 1.96 -30.18 15.36
N ARG A 488 3.07 -30.91 15.50
CA ARG A 488 4.31 -30.57 14.80
C ARG A 488 4.18 -30.88 13.30
N LEU A 489 4.66 -29.97 12.47
CA LEU A 489 4.70 -30.11 11.02
C LEU A 489 6.15 -30.25 10.53
N PRO A 490 6.38 -30.84 9.34
CA PRO A 490 7.69 -30.87 8.72
C PRO A 490 8.27 -29.45 8.55
N ALA A 491 9.55 -29.28 8.87
CA ALA A 491 10.25 -28.01 8.78
C ALA A 491 11.73 -28.25 8.39
N PRO A 492 12.42 -27.26 7.79
CA PRO A 492 13.86 -27.33 7.56
C PRO A 492 14.64 -27.55 8.86
N ALA A 493 15.86 -28.08 8.76
CA ALA A 493 16.73 -28.28 9.91
C ALA A 493 16.90 -27.00 10.74
N ASP A 494 16.95 -27.15 12.08
CA ASP A 494 17.00 -26.05 13.08
C ASP A 494 15.79 -25.09 13.10
N THR A 495 14.74 -25.42 12.35
CA THR A 495 13.45 -24.76 12.42
C THR A 495 12.38 -25.72 12.95
N PHE A 496 11.43 -25.20 13.72
CA PHE A 496 10.33 -25.95 14.28
C PHE A 496 9.03 -25.29 13.88
N LEU A 497 8.16 -26.02 13.17
CA LEU A 497 6.85 -25.55 12.75
C LEU A 497 5.75 -26.30 13.49
N TYR A 498 4.81 -25.55 14.05
CA TYR A 498 3.66 -26.10 14.76
C TYR A 498 2.36 -25.54 14.20
N ARG A 499 1.38 -26.42 14.03
CA ARG A 499 -0.03 -26.08 13.88
C ARG A 499 -0.68 -26.14 15.26
N LEU A 500 -1.16 -25.01 15.73
CA LEU A 500 -1.78 -24.87 17.04
C LEU A 500 -3.28 -24.62 16.90
N VAL A 501 -4.07 -25.29 17.71
CA VAL A 501 -5.51 -25.03 17.88
C VAL A 501 -5.78 -24.71 19.34
N ALA A 502 -6.44 -23.60 19.63
CA ALA A 502 -6.68 -23.22 21.02
C ALA A 502 -7.68 -24.18 21.69
N LYS A 503 -7.39 -24.59 22.93
CA LYS A 503 -8.22 -25.53 23.69
C LYS A 503 -9.63 -25.01 23.93
N GLU A 504 -9.73 -23.72 24.27
CA GLU A 504 -10.99 -23.03 24.59
C GLU A 504 -11.69 -22.47 23.34
N ASN A 505 -11.01 -22.42 22.19
CA ASN A 505 -11.53 -21.85 20.96
C ASN A 505 -11.00 -22.60 19.73
N GLN A 506 -11.78 -23.56 19.25
CA GLN A 506 -11.40 -24.40 18.11
C GLN A 506 -11.30 -23.64 16.77
N THR A 507 -11.81 -22.40 16.68
CA THR A 507 -11.62 -21.54 15.50
C THR A 507 -10.32 -20.73 15.55
N ASP A 508 -9.65 -20.67 16.71
CA ASP A 508 -8.32 -20.05 16.85
C ASP A 508 -7.24 -21.05 16.47
N GLU A 509 -6.91 -21.02 15.18
CA GLU A 509 -5.84 -21.79 14.60
C GLU A 509 -4.64 -20.89 14.27
N ARG A 510 -3.42 -21.34 14.55
CA ARG A 510 -2.19 -20.59 14.32
C ARG A 510 -1.06 -21.47 13.80
N LEU A 511 -0.23 -20.96 12.90
CA LEU A 511 1.07 -21.55 12.59
C LEU A 511 2.14 -20.81 13.37
N ILE A 512 2.91 -21.52 14.19
CA ILE A 512 4.07 -20.95 14.88
C ILE A 512 5.34 -21.63 14.38
N ALA A 513 6.21 -20.83 13.76
CA ALA A 513 7.55 -21.25 13.39
C ALA A 513 8.56 -20.71 14.40
N MET A 514 9.54 -21.51 14.76
CA MET A 514 10.57 -21.14 15.73
C MET A 514 11.94 -21.59 15.25
N ALA A 515 12.97 -20.79 15.48
CA ALA A 515 14.34 -21.16 15.15
C ALA A 515 15.36 -20.54 16.12
N GLN A 516 16.56 -21.10 16.15
CA GLN A 516 17.68 -20.54 16.90
C GLN A 516 18.69 -19.94 15.94
N VAL A 517 19.13 -18.71 16.22
CA VAL A 517 20.14 -18.00 15.47
C VAL A 517 21.41 -17.98 16.33
N ARG A 518 22.45 -18.65 15.85
CA ARG A 518 23.68 -18.88 16.63
C ARG A 518 24.87 -18.03 16.18
N ASP A 519 24.73 -17.36 15.04
CA ASP A 519 25.66 -16.35 14.50
C ASP A 519 24.95 -14.99 14.45
N LEU A 520 25.68 -13.92 14.73
CA LEU A 520 25.21 -12.53 14.67
C LEU A 520 26.25 -11.67 13.96
N THR A 521 26.55 -12.04 12.72
CA THR A 521 27.33 -11.19 11.83
C THR A 521 26.42 -10.10 11.28
N LEU A 522 26.66 -8.83 11.68
CA LEU A 522 25.96 -7.66 11.17
C LEU A 522 26.81 -6.98 10.09
N GLN A 523 26.22 -6.74 8.93
CA GLN A 523 26.84 -5.94 7.87
C GLN A 523 26.40 -4.48 8.05
N MET A 524 27.34 -3.55 8.01
CA MET A 524 27.07 -2.11 8.18
C MET A 524 27.22 -1.38 6.85
N ASP A 525 26.44 -0.34 6.63
CA ASP A 525 26.57 0.57 5.48
C ASP A 525 27.65 1.66 5.71
N ALA A 526 27.80 2.56 4.73
CA ALA A 526 28.76 3.65 4.78
C ALA A 526 28.46 4.69 5.88
N ASP A 527 27.21 4.79 6.34
CA ASP A 527 26.75 5.67 7.41
C ASP A 527 26.85 4.99 8.80
N GLY A 528 27.31 3.73 8.83
CA GLY A 528 27.49 2.94 10.04
C GLY A 528 26.20 2.37 10.60
N GLU A 529 25.13 2.29 9.81
CA GLU A 529 23.84 1.68 10.13
C GLU A 529 23.80 0.21 9.66
N ILE A 530 22.88 -0.59 10.20
CA ILE A 530 22.79 -2.03 9.85
C ILE A 530 22.23 -2.19 8.43
N ALA A 531 23.08 -2.64 7.51
CA ALA A 531 22.76 -2.93 6.11
C ALA A 531 22.21 -4.36 5.90
N ALA A 532 22.62 -5.33 6.71
CA ALA A 532 22.07 -6.68 6.67
C ALA A 532 22.37 -7.47 7.95
N ALA A 533 21.50 -8.44 8.25
CA ALA A 533 21.73 -9.44 9.30
C ALA A 533 21.53 -10.86 8.74
N PRO A 534 22.49 -11.38 7.93
CA PRO A 534 22.25 -12.56 7.10
C PRO A 534 21.79 -13.81 7.85
N ALA A 535 22.33 -14.08 9.05
CA ALA A 535 21.92 -15.24 9.84
C ALA A 535 20.49 -15.13 10.38
N ILE A 536 20.05 -13.92 10.74
CA ILE A 536 18.66 -13.66 11.17
C ILE A 536 17.73 -13.76 9.97
N GLU A 537 18.08 -13.12 8.86
CA GLU A 537 17.29 -13.14 7.62
C GLU A 537 17.07 -14.58 7.13
N ARG A 538 18.13 -15.40 7.05
CA ARG A 538 18.02 -16.81 6.67
C ARG A 538 17.11 -17.62 7.60
N ALA A 539 17.19 -17.38 8.91
CA ALA A 539 16.32 -18.04 9.87
C ALA A 539 14.85 -17.63 9.71
N VAL A 540 14.58 -16.35 9.39
CA VAL A 540 13.23 -15.89 9.07
C VAL A 540 12.74 -16.54 7.78
N VAL A 541 13.54 -16.55 6.71
CA VAL A 541 13.14 -17.18 5.43
C VAL A 541 12.81 -18.67 5.64
N ALA A 542 13.65 -19.42 6.37
CA ALA A 542 13.40 -20.83 6.68
C ALA A 542 12.11 -21.04 7.50
N CYS A 543 11.81 -20.16 8.45
CA CYS A 543 10.55 -20.19 9.21
C CYS A 543 9.33 -19.91 8.32
N LEU A 544 9.44 -18.91 7.44
CA LEU A 544 8.36 -18.48 6.56
C LEU A 544 8.10 -19.48 5.43
N ASP A 545 9.12 -20.19 4.95
CA ASP A 545 8.99 -21.30 4.00
C ASP A 545 7.97 -22.34 4.50
N GLY A 546 8.16 -22.81 5.74
CA GLY A 546 7.27 -23.79 6.35
C GLY A 546 5.83 -23.28 6.49
N ILE A 547 5.65 -22.02 6.87
CA ILE A 547 4.34 -21.38 6.96
C ILE A 547 3.69 -21.29 5.56
N ARG A 548 4.44 -20.84 4.55
CA ARG A 548 3.94 -20.67 3.18
C ARG A 548 3.53 -21.98 2.53
N ARG A 549 4.27 -23.07 2.77
CA ARG A 549 3.90 -24.41 2.30
C ARG A 549 2.49 -24.80 2.77
N VAL A 550 2.22 -24.62 4.07
CA VAL A 550 0.89 -24.92 4.64
C VAL A 550 -0.19 -23.97 4.12
N GLN A 551 0.14 -22.70 3.90
CA GLN A 551 -0.81 -21.71 3.35
C GLN A 551 -1.17 -22.01 1.88
N ALA A 552 -0.21 -22.45 1.07
CA ALA A 552 -0.41 -22.82 -0.32
C ALA A 552 -1.40 -23.99 -0.46
N GLU A 553 -1.29 -25.01 0.41
CA GLU A 553 -2.22 -26.15 0.46
C GLU A 553 -3.67 -25.75 0.82
N ARG A 554 -3.86 -24.63 1.52
CA ARG A 554 -5.18 -24.15 1.96
C ARG A 554 -5.91 -23.26 0.96
N GLY A 555 -5.20 -22.74 -0.04
CA GLY A 555 -5.76 -21.79 -1.01
C GLY A 555 -6.37 -20.56 -0.34
N SER A 556 -7.69 -20.40 -0.42
CA SER A 556 -8.42 -19.23 0.09
C SER A 556 -8.70 -19.27 1.60
N LYS A 557 -8.55 -20.40 2.29
CA LYS A 557 -8.80 -20.55 3.74
C LYS A 557 -7.54 -20.32 4.57
N ARG A 558 -6.95 -19.13 4.46
CA ARG A 558 -5.66 -18.78 5.06
C ARG A 558 -5.72 -18.62 6.58
N ILE A 559 -4.61 -18.90 7.26
CA ILE A 559 -4.42 -18.63 8.70
C ILE A 559 -3.69 -17.30 8.87
N GLU A 560 -4.30 -16.33 9.56
CA GLU A 560 -3.80 -14.94 9.62
C GLU A 560 -3.05 -14.57 10.91
N ASN A 561 -2.89 -15.53 11.83
CA ASN A 561 -2.33 -15.32 13.17
C ASN A 561 -1.02 -16.07 13.38
N ASN A 562 -0.24 -16.16 12.31
CA ASN A 562 1.00 -16.90 12.35
C ASN A 562 2.04 -16.12 13.12
N ARG A 563 2.97 -16.83 13.76
CA ARG A 563 4.04 -16.21 14.55
C ARG A 563 5.37 -16.83 14.21
N VAL A 564 6.41 -16.01 14.25
CA VAL A 564 7.80 -16.48 14.17
C VAL A 564 8.50 -16.08 15.46
N VAL A 565 9.22 -17.02 16.07
CA VAL A 565 10.02 -16.79 17.28
C VAL A 565 11.46 -17.20 17.03
N LEU A 566 12.37 -16.24 17.06
CA LEU A 566 13.80 -16.46 16.93
C LEU A 566 14.48 -16.26 18.27
N TYR A 567 15.38 -17.17 18.63
CA TYR A 567 16.28 -16.99 19.77
C TYR A 567 17.71 -16.78 19.28
N VAL A 568 18.27 -15.59 19.52
CA VAL A 568 19.62 -15.20 19.10
C VAL A 568 20.60 -15.42 20.26
N TRP A 569 21.60 -16.28 20.02
CA TRP A 569 22.60 -16.65 21.04
C TRP A 569 23.65 -15.56 21.30
N PRO A 570 24.27 -14.95 20.27
CA PRO A 570 25.21 -13.87 20.49
C PRO A 570 24.50 -12.66 21.08
N LYS A 571 25.27 -11.83 21.79
CA LYS A 571 24.78 -10.56 22.30
C LYS A 571 24.77 -9.53 21.19
N PHE A 572 23.73 -8.70 21.14
CA PHE A 572 23.66 -7.52 20.30
C PHE A 572 24.52 -6.42 20.92
N GLU A 573 25.60 -6.03 20.25
CA GLU A 573 26.49 -4.92 20.62
C GLU A 573 26.15 -3.64 19.83
N VAL A 574 24.85 -3.31 19.77
CA VAL A 574 24.30 -2.15 19.05
C VAL A 574 23.17 -1.53 19.88
N SER A 575 22.80 -0.29 19.61
CA SER A 575 21.64 0.35 20.28
C SER A 575 20.32 -0.31 19.88
N ALA A 576 19.32 -0.21 20.76
CA ALA A 576 17.97 -0.72 20.50
C ALA A 576 17.35 -0.19 19.19
N ASP A 577 17.57 1.09 18.85
CA ASP A 577 17.06 1.72 17.62
C ASP A 577 17.66 1.12 16.35
N ARG A 578 18.94 0.74 16.37
CA ARG A 578 19.61 0.11 15.22
C ARG A 578 19.09 -1.29 14.94
N ILE A 579 18.74 -2.04 15.98
CA ILE A 579 18.09 -3.37 15.84
C ILE A 579 16.76 -3.23 15.11
N ALA A 580 16.04 -2.12 15.27
CA ALA A 580 14.79 -1.89 14.56
C ALA A 580 14.97 -1.81 13.02
N ARG A 581 16.16 -1.48 12.51
CA ARG A 581 16.43 -1.53 11.05
C ARG A 581 16.42 -2.94 10.48
N ILE A 582 16.77 -3.96 11.27
CA ILE A 582 16.63 -5.37 10.85
C ILE A 582 15.16 -5.66 10.46
N ALA A 583 14.20 -4.97 11.08
CA ALA A 583 12.78 -5.07 10.72
C ALA A 583 12.49 -4.61 9.29
N GLN A 584 13.16 -3.55 8.83
CA GLN A 584 12.93 -2.97 7.51
C GLN A 584 13.35 -3.95 6.41
N HIS A 585 14.42 -4.72 6.64
CA HIS A 585 14.89 -5.72 5.67
C HIS A 585 14.05 -7.00 5.72
N VAL A 586 13.57 -7.38 6.91
CA VAL A 586 12.76 -8.58 7.07
C VAL A 586 11.28 -8.35 6.68
N ALA A 587 10.76 -7.14 6.80
CA ALA A 587 9.36 -6.83 6.53
C ALA A 587 8.86 -7.30 5.15
N PRO A 588 9.54 -6.98 4.03
CA PRO A 588 9.16 -7.45 2.70
C PRO A 588 9.03 -8.98 2.63
N LEU A 589 9.90 -9.69 3.35
CA LEU A 589 9.90 -11.16 3.41
C LEU A 589 8.66 -11.71 4.11
N THR A 590 8.02 -10.98 5.01
CA THR A 590 6.85 -11.46 5.78
C THR A 590 5.51 -11.27 5.08
N VAL A 591 5.48 -10.49 3.99
CA VAL A 591 4.24 -10.18 3.27
C VAL A 591 3.57 -11.45 2.75
N GLY A 592 2.25 -11.52 2.93
CA GLY A 592 1.42 -12.65 2.52
C GLY A 592 1.48 -13.85 3.46
N ALA A 593 2.44 -13.94 4.39
CA ALA A 593 2.59 -15.12 5.25
C ALA A 593 1.50 -15.26 6.33
N GLY A 594 0.55 -14.31 6.44
CA GLY A 594 -0.43 -14.26 7.53
C GLY A 594 0.24 -14.07 8.89
N LEU A 595 1.36 -13.34 8.92
CA LEU A 595 2.16 -13.13 10.12
C LEU A 595 1.55 -12.03 10.99
N GLU A 596 1.18 -12.37 12.22
CA GLU A 596 0.77 -11.43 13.26
C GLU A 596 2.00 -10.78 13.91
N GLN A 597 3.00 -11.60 14.23
CA GLN A 597 4.17 -11.16 14.97
C GLN A 597 5.42 -11.99 14.68
N LEU A 598 6.55 -11.33 14.44
CA LEU A 598 7.91 -11.88 14.55
C LEU A 598 8.51 -11.43 15.90
N THR A 599 9.12 -12.34 16.64
CA THR A 599 9.77 -12.04 17.93
C THR A 599 11.22 -12.49 17.89
N ILE A 600 12.17 -11.59 18.11
CA ILE A 600 13.58 -11.92 18.29
C ILE A 600 13.92 -11.77 19.77
N ILE A 601 14.28 -12.88 20.41
CA ILE A 601 14.72 -12.93 21.81
C ILE A 601 16.24 -12.98 21.80
N GLY A 602 16.89 -12.06 22.51
CA GLY A 602 18.35 -12.00 22.57
C GLY A 602 18.85 -11.26 23.80
N ARG A 603 20.16 -11.08 23.88
CA ARG A 603 20.82 -10.27 24.92
C ARG A 603 21.35 -8.98 24.30
N LEU A 604 21.03 -7.85 24.88
CA LEU A 604 21.45 -6.52 24.41
C LEU A 604 22.53 -5.97 25.34
N GLN A 605 23.62 -5.46 24.77
CA GLN A 605 24.67 -4.75 25.48
C GLN A 605 25.00 -3.46 24.70
N GLU A 606 24.46 -2.32 25.15
CA GLU A 606 24.58 -1.05 24.43
C GLU A 606 25.95 -0.40 24.64
N THR A 607 26.60 -0.66 25.78
CA THR A 607 27.96 -0.21 26.07
C THR A 607 28.81 -1.35 26.63
N PRO A 608 30.13 -1.41 26.34
CA PRO A 608 31.01 -2.49 26.81
C PRO A 608 31.05 -2.66 28.34
N ASN A 609 30.76 -1.59 29.09
CA ASN A 609 30.81 -1.56 30.55
C ASN A 609 29.50 -1.98 31.24
N GLU A 610 28.40 -2.14 30.48
CA GLU A 610 27.11 -2.55 31.02
C GLU A 610 26.93 -4.07 30.92
N ALA A 611 26.28 -4.68 31.92
CA ALA A 611 25.95 -6.09 31.86
C ALA A 611 24.87 -6.36 30.76
N PRO A 612 25.03 -7.38 29.91
CA PRO A 612 24.02 -7.68 28.89
C PRO A 612 22.65 -7.98 29.50
N ARG A 613 21.60 -7.30 29.04
CA ARG A 613 20.22 -7.53 29.49
C ARG A 613 19.43 -8.35 28.47
N GLN A 614 18.52 -9.20 28.93
CA GLN A 614 17.68 -9.98 28.03
C GLN A 614 16.55 -9.10 27.47
N VAL A 615 16.32 -9.17 26.16
CA VAL A 615 15.30 -8.38 25.46
C VAL A 615 14.50 -9.23 24.48
N ALA A 616 13.27 -8.81 24.20
CA ALA A 616 12.44 -9.29 23.11
C ALA A 616 12.09 -8.13 22.18
N VAL A 617 12.61 -8.21 20.96
CA VAL A 617 12.31 -7.30 19.87
C VAL A 617 11.11 -7.88 19.12
N ARG A 618 9.99 -7.17 19.15
CA ARG A 618 8.71 -7.60 18.59
C ARG A 618 8.40 -6.76 17.36
N PHE A 619 8.19 -7.44 16.25
CA PHE A 619 7.71 -6.86 15.01
C PHE A 619 6.28 -7.32 14.80
N SER A 620 5.33 -6.39 14.78
CA SER A 620 3.91 -6.69 14.60
C SER A 620 3.33 -5.86 13.47
N TYR A 621 2.54 -6.50 12.62
CA TYR A 621 1.76 -5.77 11.62
C TYR A 621 0.44 -5.32 12.24
N ARG A 622 0.28 -4.00 12.43
CA ARG A 622 -1.00 -3.43 12.85
C ARG A 622 -1.80 -3.02 11.63
N SER A 623 -3.07 -3.44 11.62
CA SER A 623 -3.99 -3.10 10.53
C SER A 623 -4.14 -1.58 10.44
N GLY A 624 -3.95 -1.02 9.24
CA GLY A 624 -3.97 0.43 9.01
C GLY A 624 -2.70 1.20 9.39
N ALA A 625 -1.77 0.63 10.16
CA ALA A 625 -0.55 1.30 10.64
C ALA A 625 0.78 0.69 10.15
N GLY A 626 0.72 -0.45 9.44
CA GLY A 626 1.92 -1.09 8.89
C GLY A 626 2.73 -1.84 9.96
N LEU A 627 4.04 -1.96 9.73
CA LEU A 627 4.97 -2.65 10.62
C LEU A 627 5.29 -1.77 11.85
N GLN A 628 5.03 -2.27 13.05
CA GLN A 628 5.47 -1.67 14.30
C GLN A 628 6.59 -2.50 14.93
N VAL A 629 7.59 -1.80 15.45
CA VAL A 629 8.72 -2.40 16.18
C VAL A 629 8.67 -1.95 17.63
N ALA A 630 8.79 -2.90 18.56
CA ALA A 630 8.88 -2.61 19.98
C ALA A 630 9.98 -3.45 20.63
N VAL A 631 10.85 -2.81 21.42
CA VAL A 631 11.83 -3.49 22.27
C VAL A 631 11.24 -3.61 23.67
N THR A 632 11.03 -4.84 24.12
CA THR A 632 10.34 -5.16 25.38
C THR A 632 11.14 -6.17 26.20
N GLU A 633 10.76 -6.39 27.45
CA GLU A 633 11.25 -7.56 28.19
C GLU A 633 10.71 -8.87 27.58
N PRO A 634 11.46 -9.98 27.69
CA PRO A 634 10.97 -11.29 27.24
C PRO A 634 9.63 -11.67 27.89
N PRO A 635 8.67 -12.23 27.14
CA PRO A 635 7.36 -12.56 27.68
C PRO A 635 7.42 -13.59 28.83
N THR A 636 6.77 -13.27 29.95
CA THR A 636 6.69 -14.10 31.17
C THR A 636 5.33 -14.75 31.38
N GLU A 637 4.36 -14.52 30.48
CA GLU A 637 3.02 -15.13 30.52
C GLU A 637 2.78 -16.15 29.39
N PRO A 638 1.91 -17.15 29.61
CA PRO A 638 1.41 -18.03 28.55
C PRO A 638 0.77 -17.26 27.39
N LEU A 639 0.83 -17.82 26.18
CA LEU A 639 0.12 -17.29 25.03
C LEU A 639 -1.39 -17.48 25.24
N LYS A 640 -2.15 -16.38 25.17
CA LYS A 640 -3.60 -16.40 25.36
C LYS A 640 -4.30 -16.78 24.04
N PRO A 641 -5.35 -17.62 24.08
CA PRO A 641 -6.28 -17.78 22.96
C PRO A 641 -6.86 -16.45 22.51
N LEU A 642 -7.35 -16.40 21.27
CA LEU A 642 -7.99 -15.20 20.73
C LEU A 642 -9.27 -14.88 21.49
N ASP A 643 -9.26 -13.74 22.17
CA ASP A 643 -10.44 -13.17 22.79
C ASP A 643 -11.43 -12.63 21.75
N ALA A 644 -12.64 -12.31 22.19
CA ALA A 644 -13.71 -11.84 21.32
C ALA A 644 -13.37 -10.51 20.61
N TYR A 645 -12.54 -9.65 21.22
CA TYR A 645 -12.10 -8.39 20.63
C TYR A 645 -11.13 -8.67 19.48
N THR A 646 -10.12 -9.49 19.71
CA THR A 646 -9.10 -9.84 18.71
C THR A 646 -9.73 -10.56 17.52
N GLN A 647 -10.74 -11.40 17.75
CA GLN A 647 -11.52 -12.03 16.67
C GLN A 647 -12.26 -11.01 15.80
N LYS A 648 -12.73 -9.89 16.38
CA LYS A 648 -13.33 -8.79 15.60
C LYS A 648 -12.27 -8.08 14.77
N VAL A 649 -11.11 -7.77 15.35
CA VAL A 649 -9.95 -7.20 14.65
C VAL A 649 -9.57 -8.06 13.44
N GLN A 650 -9.54 -9.38 13.61
CA GLN A 650 -9.21 -10.31 12.53
C GLN A 650 -10.30 -10.41 11.47
N ARG A 651 -11.58 -10.49 11.86
CA ARG A 651 -12.68 -10.48 10.89
C ARG A 651 -12.67 -9.22 10.04
N SER A 652 -12.37 -8.07 10.63
CA SER A 652 -12.18 -6.83 9.89
C SER A 652 -11.02 -6.95 8.91
N LYS A 653 -9.84 -7.39 9.36
CA LYS A 653 -8.64 -7.56 8.53
C LYS A 653 -8.86 -8.53 7.36
N ALA A 654 -9.50 -9.67 7.60
CA ALA A 654 -9.83 -10.67 6.58
C ALA A 654 -10.78 -10.13 5.50
N ARG A 655 -11.55 -9.07 5.81
CA ARG A 655 -12.40 -8.34 4.85
C ARG A 655 -11.70 -7.12 4.25
N GLY A 656 -10.41 -6.92 4.50
CA GLY A 656 -9.64 -5.76 4.02
C GLY A 656 -9.96 -4.46 4.75
N THR A 657 -10.48 -4.52 5.98
CA THR A 657 -10.90 -3.33 6.76
C THR A 657 -10.14 -3.25 8.09
N VAL A 658 -10.07 -2.05 8.67
CA VAL A 658 -9.48 -1.84 10.01
C VAL A 658 -10.59 -1.85 11.06
N TYR A 659 -10.36 -2.50 12.20
CA TYR A 659 -11.32 -2.45 13.29
C TYR A 659 -11.22 -1.09 14.00
N PRO A 660 -12.34 -0.36 14.20
CA PRO A 660 -12.34 1.03 14.67
C PRO A 660 -11.45 1.36 15.86
N TYR A 661 -11.49 0.55 16.92
CA TYR A 661 -10.75 0.83 18.15
C TYR A 661 -9.22 0.76 17.96
N GLU A 662 -8.73 0.10 16.90
CA GLU A 662 -7.31 0.05 16.56
C GLU A 662 -6.77 1.40 16.04
N LEU A 663 -7.65 2.32 15.64
CA LEU A 663 -7.29 3.66 15.16
C LEU A 663 -7.11 4.67 16.29
N ILE A 664 -7.69 4.41 17.47
CA ILE A 664 -7.68 5.32 18.63
C ILE A 664 -6.26 5.69 19.09
N PRO A 665 -5.27 4.77 19.18
CA PRO A 665 -3.91 5.15 19.59
C PRO A 665 -3.25 6.15 18.64
N ALA A 666 -3.44 5.98 17.33
CA ALA A 666 -2.93 6.92 16.33
C ALA A 666 -3.64 8.28 16.39
N LEU A 667 -4.96 8.26 16.63
CA LEU A 667 -5.77 9.48 16.70
C LEU A 667 -5.55 10.29 17.99
N SER A 668 -5.40 9.61 19.12
CA SER A 668 -5.16 10.26 20.41
C SER A 668 -3.70 10.73 20.58
N ALA A 669 -2.74 10.05 19.92
CA ALA A 669 -1.32 10.35 19.94
C ALA A 669 -0.76 10.65 21.35
N GLY A 670 -1.12 9.82 22.34
CA GLY A 670 -0.72 9.97 23.75
C GLY A 670 -1.67 10.84 24.59
N GLY A 671 -2.74 11.37 24.00
CA GLY A 671 -3.84 12.03 24.69
C GLY A 671 -4.93 11.07 25.18
N THR A 672 -6.18 11.56 25.22
CA THR A 672 -7.32 10.81 25.78
C THR A 672 -8.37 10.50 24.73
N PHE A 673 -9.00 9.33 24.87
CA PHE A 673 -10.23 8.97 24.16
C PHE A 673 -11.28 8.53 25.17
N VAL A 674 -12.48 9.10 25.08
CA VAL A 674 -13.63 8.73 25.89
C VAL A 674 -14.74 8.30 24.95
N GLU A 675 -15.20 7.06 25.08
CA GLU A 675 -16.33 6.55 24.30
C GLU A 675 -17.64 7.15 24.82
N TYR A 676 -18.55 7.50 23.90
CA TYR A 676 -19.89 7.99 24.21
C TYR A 676 -20.94 7.07 23.59
N ASP A 677 -22.04 6.86 24.31
CA ASP A 677 -23.20 6.12 23.81
C ASP A 677 -24.50 6.77 24.31
N LEU A 678 -25.63 6.42 23.71
CA LEU A 678 -26.94 6.96 24.10
C LEU A 678 -27.39 6.34 25.42
N ASP A 679 -27.85 7.18 26.35
CA ASP A 679 -28.59 6.74 27.53
C ASP A 679 -30.07 6.44 27.22
N GLU A 680 -30.87 6.10 28.24
CA GLU A 680 -32.30 5.81 28.10
C GLU A 680 -33.12 7.01 27.60
N SER A 681 -32.60 8.23 27.71
CA SER A 681 -33.24 9.46 27.22
C SER A 681 -32.86 9.82 25.78
N GLY A 682 -31.94 9.07 25.17
CA GLY A 682 -31.44 9.34 23.82
C GLY A 682 -30.38 10.44 23.77
N VAL A 683 -29.69 10.72 24.89
CA VAL A 683 -28.60 11.70 24.96
C VAL A 683 -27.25 10.97 25.01
N LEU A 684 -26.24 11.48 24.30
CA LEU A 684 -24.88 10.94 24.39
C LEU A 684 -24.26 11.24 25.76
N VAL A 685 -23.84 10.18 26.44
CA VAL A 685 -23.14 10.21 27.73
C VAL A 685 -21.85 9.39 27.64
N PRO A 686 -20.80 9.73 28.42
CA PRO A 686 -19.58 8.93 28.44
C PRO A 686 -19.87 7.54 29.00
N VAL A 687 -19.27 6.50 28.40
CA VAL A 687 -19.43 5.11 28.83
C VAL A 687 -18.08 4.48 29.16
N GLU A 688 -18.05 3.69 30.24
CA GLU A 688 -16.88 2.90 30.63
C GLU A 688 -17.17 1.42 30.34
N ARG A 689 -16.73 0.96 29.16
CA ARG A 689 -16.85 -0.43 28.74
C ARG A 689 -15.59 -0.90 28.02
N ALA A 690 -15.34 -2.20 28.05
CA ALA A 690 -14.27 -2.79 27.24
C ALA A 690 -14.55 -2.57 25.74
N TYR A 691 -13.51 -2.19 25.00
CA TYR A 691 -13.61 -1.96 23.56
C TYR A 691 -14.21 -3.16 22.82
N GLY A 692 -14.93 -2.84 21.75
CA GLY A 692 -15.67 -3.79 20.94
C GLY A 692 -16.94 -4.35 21.57
N ARG A 693 -17.44 -3.75 22.66
CA ARG A 693 -18.77 -4.04 23.23
C ARG A 693 -19.85 -3.02 22.83
N ASN A 694 -19.61 -2.26 21.76
CA ASN A 694 -20.62 -1.36 21.19
C ASN A 694 -21.88 -2.12 20.74
N THR A 695 -23.03 -1.49 20.95
CA THR A 695 -24.35 -2.05 20.64
C THR A 695 -24.76 -1.73 19.20
N ALA A 696 -24.47 -0.53 18.71
CA ALA A 696 -24.73 -0.09 17.33
C ALA A 696 -23.51 -0.31 16.40
N GLY A 697 -23.77 -0.25 15.09
CA GLY A 697 -22.77 -0.31 14.01
C GLY A 697 -21.93 0.96 13.85
N ILE A 698 -22.08 1.94 14.74
CA ILE A 698 -21.27 3.14 14.80
C ILE A 698 -20.77 3.38 16.23
N ILE A 699 -19.53 3.83 16.35
CA ILE A 699 -18.90 4.19 17.62
C ILE A 699 -18.70 5.70 17.63
N VAL A 700 -19.08 6.34 18.74
CA VAL A 700 -18.88 7.76 18.97
C VAL A 700 -17.89 7.93 20.11
N GLY A 701 -16.95 8.87 19.98
CA GLY A 701 -16.06 9.21 21.08
C GLY A 701 -15.60 10.65 21.03
N LEU A 702 -15.15 11.15 22.17
CA LEU A 702 -14.45 12.42 22.28
C LEU A 702 -12.96 12.13 22.36
N VAL A 703 -12.19 12.67 21.42
CA VAL A 703 -10.74 12.50 21.36
C VAL A 703 -10.04 13.82 21.60
N THR A 704 -9.07 13.84 22.52
CA THR A 704 -8.25 15.00 22.85
C THR A 704 -6.78 14.65 22.65
N THR A 705 -6.08 15.42 21.81
CA THR A 705 -4.68 15.17 21.43
C THR A 705 -3.82 16.39 21.76
N PRO A 706 -2.93 16.31 22.76
CA PRO A 706 -1.96 17.36 23.06
C PRO A 706 -1.00 17.60 21.89
N THR A 707 -0.78 18.86 21.54
CA THR A 707 0.25 19.27 20.57
C THR A 707 1.09 20.40 21.15
N LYS A 708 2.20 20.76 20.50
CA LYS A 708 3.02 21.90 20.96
C LYS A 708 2.21 23.21 21.00
N ARG A 709 1.32 23.43 20.02
CA ARG A 709 0.47 24.64 19.95
C ARG A 709 -0.79 24.57 20.81
N HIS A 710 -1.28 23.36 21.07
CA HIS A 710 -2.42 23.08 21.92
C HIS A 710 -2.00 22.11 23.03
N PRO A 711 -1.22 22.57 24.03
CA PRO A 711 -0.82 21.72 25.14
C PRO A 711 -2.02 21.26 25.98
N GLU A 712 -3.12 22.03 25.98
CA GLU A 712 -4.41 21.64 26.56
C GLU A 712 -5.10 20.50 25.79
N GLY A 713 -4.68 20.25 24.56
CA GLY A 713 -5.22 19.24 23.66
C GLY A 713 -6.22 19.77 22.64
N MET A 714 -5.99 19.45 21.38
CA MET A 714 -7.00 19.59 20.33
C MET A 714 -8.13 18.61 20.62
N THR A 715 -9.38 19.04 20.70
CA THR A 715 -10.53 18.18 21.03
C THR A 715 -11.45 18.05 19.83
N ARG A 716 -11.89 16.83 19.50
CA ARG A 716 -12.77 16.52 18.37
C ARG A 716 -13.76 15.41 18.72
N VAL A 717 -14.90 15.40 18.05
CA VAL A 717 -15.83 14.26 18.08
C VAL A 717 -15.44 13.28 16.99
N ALA A 718 -15.15 12.04 17.34
CA ALA A 718 -14.78 10.98 16.41
C ALA A 718 -15.94 9.99 16.19
N LEU A 719 -16.19 9.66 14.93
CA LEU A 719 -17.18 8.69 14.47
C LEU A 719 -16.48 7.55 13.72
N PHE A 720 -16.80 6.31 14.06
CA PHE A 720 -16.24 5.13 13.39
C PHE A 720 -17.34 4.15 12.99
N GLY A 721 -17.38 3.75 11.71
CA GLY A 721 -18.20 2.63 11.26
C GLY A 721 -17.62 1.28 11.68
N ASP A 722 -18.43 0.42 12.29
CA ASP A 722 -18.02 -0.94 12.72
C ASP A 722 -18.33 -1.97 11.62
N PRO A 723 -17.32 -2.45 10.85
CA PRO A 723 -17.53 -3.43 9.79
C PRO A 723 -17.99 -4.81 10.30
N THR A 724 -17.90 -5.07 11.62
CA THR A 724 -18.31 -6.35 12.21
C THR A 724 -19.82 -6.43 12.46
N LYS A 725 -20.54 -5.31 12.38
CA LYS A 725 -22.00 -5.23 12.50
C LYS A 725 -22.63 -4.91 11.15
N ALA A 726 -23.01 -5.95 10.42
CA ALA A 726 -23.61 -5.84 9.09
C ALA A 726 -22.82 -4.96 8.08
N LEU A 727 -21.48 -4.93 8.19
CA LEU A 727 -20.62 -4.05 7.37
C LEU A 727 -20.95 -2.55 7.53
N GLY A 728 -21.42 -2.15 8.71
CA GLY A 728 -21.76 -0.76 9.01
C GLY A 728 -23.03 -0.28 8.30
N THR A 729 -24.05 -1.14 8.13
CA THR A 729 -25.36 -0.63 7.67
C THR A 729 -25.89 0.40 8.66
N VAL A 730 -26.61 1.40 8.15
CA VAL A 730 -27.20 2.46 8.97
C VAL A 730 -28.70 2.27 9.10
N ALA A 731 -29.18 2.21 10.34
CA ALA A 731 -30.60 2.25 10.72
C ALA A 731 -30.80 3.36 11.77
N GLU A 732 -31.94 3.32 12.46
CA GLU A 732 -32.26 4.23 13.57
C GLU A 732 -31.12 4.34 14.60
N ALA A 733 -30.56 3.20 15.02
CA ALA A 733 -29.55 3.17 16.08
C ALA A 733 -28.27 3.93 15.69
N GLU A 734 -27.80 3.75 14.45
CA GLU A 734 -26.62 4.43 13.94
C GLU A 734 -26.91 5.90 13.65
N CYS A 735 -28.03 6.20 12.96
CA CYS A 735 -28.39 7.57 12.59
C CYS A 735 -28.62 8.45 13.82
N SER A 736 -29.24 7.93 14.88
CA SER A 736 -29.45 8.67 16.13
C SER A 736 -28.13 9.06 16.79
N ARG A 737 -27.12 8.17 16.74
CA ARG A 737 -25.77 8.44 17.26
C ARG A 737 -25.03 9.47 16.41
N VAL A 738 -25.15 9.41 15.08
CA VAL A 738 -24.60 10.44 14.18
C VAL A 738 -25.19 11.81 14.50
N VAL A 739 -26.52 11.91 14.61
CA VAL A 739 -27.20 13.18 14.94
C VAL A 739 -26.74 13.71 16.29
N ALA A 740 -26.76 12.88 17.33
CA ALA A 740 -26.36 13.30 18.67
C ALA A 740 -24.87 13.67 18.76
N ALA A 741 -24.00 13.01 17.97
CA ALA A 741 -22.58 13.33 17.90
C ALA A 741 -22.34 14.71 17.27
N ILE A 742 -23.09 15.04 16.20
CA ILE A 742 -23.03 16.37 15.60
C ILE A 742 -23.59 17.43 16.56
N ASP A 743 -24.66 17.13 17.30
CA ASP A 743 -25.17 18.02 18.36
C ASP A 743 -24.16 18.24 19.49
N MET A 744 -23.38 17.21 19.83
CA MET A 744 -22.28 17.35 20.78
C MET A 744 -21.15 18.23 20.20
N ALA A 745 -20.77 18.02 18.94
CA ALA A 745 -19.74 18.81 18.26
C ALA A 745 -20.12 20.29 18.17
N GLU A 746 -21.37 20.60 17.80
CA GLU A 746 -21.89 21.96 17.73
C GLU A 746 -21.90 22.63 19.12
N ARG A 747 -22.36 21.93 20.16
CA ARG A 747 -22.35 22.47 21.54
C ARG A 747 -20.95 22.75 22.06
N LEU A 748 -19.98 21.92 21.70
CA LEU A 748 -18.59 22.05 22.14
C LEU A 748 -17.78 23.02 21.25
N GLY A 749 -18.29 23.36 20.06
CA GLY A 749 -17.56 24.17 19.08
C GLY A 749 -16.32 23.45 18.53
N VAL A 750 -16.40 22.14 18.31
CA VAL A 750 -15.29 21.29 17.85
C VAL A 750 -15.60 20.59 16.53
N PRO A 751 -14.59 20.24 15.72
CA PRO A 751 -14.83 19.51 14.47
C PRO A 751 -15.21 18.04 14.71
N VAL A 752 -15.83 17.44 13.69
CA VAL A 752 -16.16 16.02 13.63
C VAL A 752 -15.17 15.29 12.72
N GLU A 753 -14.67 14.15 13.16
CA GLU A 753 -13.81 13.27 12.38
C GLU A 753 -14.56 11.96 12.13
N TRP A 754 -14.77 11.62 10.86
CA TRP A 754 -15.54 10.45 10.48
C TRP A 754 -14.70 9.46 9.69
N PHE A 755 -14.37 8.35 10.35
CA PHE A 755 -13.82 7.15 9.72
C PHE A 755 -14.97 6.37 9.09
N ALA A 756 -15.32 6.78 7.86
CA ALA A 756 -16.52 6.35 7.18
C ALA A 756 -16.32 4.97 6.56
N LEU A 757 -17.13 4.01 7.01
CA LEU A 757 -17.32 2.68 6.44
C LEU A 757 -18.80 2.35 6.58
N SER A 758 -19.49 2.14 5.46
CA SER A 758 -20.90 1.75 5.49
C SER A 758 -21.34 1.01 4.24
N SER A 759 -22.09 -0.07 4.43
CA SER A 759 -22.83 -0.77 3.38
C SER A 759 -24.18 -0.12 3.01
N GLY A 760 -24.47 1.08 3.51
CA GLY A 760 -25.68 1.83 3.21
C GLY A 760 -26.81 1.59 4.21
N ALA A 761 -28.04 1.99 3.84
CA ALA A 761 -29.20 1.80 4.71
C ALA A 761 -29.44 0.31 5.00
N THR A 762 -29.85 -0.01 6.23
CA THR A 762 -30.16 -1.39 6.62
C THR A 762 -31.32 -1.92 5.78
N ILE A 763 -31.09 -3.04 5.08
CA ILE A 763 -32.11 -3.79 4.34
C ILE A 763 -32.42 -5.05 5.14
N SER A 764 -33.67 -5.19 5.59
CA SER A 764 -34.14 -6.33 6.36
C SER A 764 -35.54 -6.73 5.92
N MET A 765 -35.92 -7.98 6.17
CA MET A 765 -37.32 -8.43 6.01
C MET A 765 -38.24 -7.82 7.08
N GLU A 766 -37.68 -7.34 8.19
CA GLU A 766 -38.40 -6.81 9.34
C GLU A 766 -38.41 -5.27 9.38
N SER A 767 -37.61 -4.61 8.54
CA SER A 767 -37.54 -3.14 8.49
C SER A 767 -37.26 -2.61 7.08
N GLY A 768 -37.93 -1.52 6.68
CA GLY A 768 -37.88 -0.95 5.33
C GLY A 768 -37.60 0.55 5.29
N THR A 769 -38.60 1.33 4.86
CA THR A 769 -38.46 2.78 4.56
C THR A 769 -38.23 3.63 5.80
N GLU A 770 -38.59 3.17 7.00
CA GLU A 770 -38.26 3.83 8.26
C GLU A 770 -36.75 4.00 8.45
N ASN A 771 -35.92 3.07 7.94
CA ASN A 771 -34.47 3.25 7.92
C ASN A 771 -34.06 4.41 7.00
N MET A 772 -34.77 4.63 5.90
CA MET A 772 -34.53 5.75 4.97
C MET A 772 -34.93 7.10 5.59
N ASP A 773 -35.97 7.14 6.41
CA ASP A 773 -36.35 8.34 7.17
C ASP A 773 -35.26 8.72 8.17
N TRP A 774 -34.69 7.73 8.87
CA TRP A 774 -33.55 7.95 9.76
C TRP A 774 -32.30 8.39 9.04
N VAL A 775 -32.02 7.82 7.86
CA VAL A 775 -30.95 8.28 6.98
C VAL A 775 -31.14 9.75 6.60
N SER A 776 -32.37 10.13 6.25
CA SER A 776 -32.75 11.51 5.90
C SER A 776 -32.59 12.47 7.08
N ARG A 777 -32.84 12.02 8.32
CA ARG A 777 -32.58 12.80 9.54
C ARG A 777 -31.09 13.07 9.75
N GLY A 778 -30.25 12.04 9.57
CA GLY A 778 -28.79 12.19 9.59
C GLY A 778 -28.32 13.18 8.54
N LEU A 779 -28.80 13.05 7.29
CA LEU A 779 -28.49 13.96 6.19
C LEU A 779 -28.87 15.41 6.52
N ARG A 780 -30.11 15.65 6.99
CA ARG A 780 -30.56 16.99 7.38
C ARG A 780 -29.65 17.61 8.45
N ARG A 781 -29.20 16.80 9.42
CA ARG A 781 -28.35 17.30 10.49
C ARG A 781 -26.96 17.69 9.99
N ILE A 782 -26.37 16.87 9.11
CA ILE A 782 -25.10 17.18 8.44
C ILE A 782 -25.22 18.50 7.67
N ILE A 783 -26.25 18.66 6.83
CA ILE A 783 -26.48 19.87 6.02
C ILE A 783 -26.54 21.11 6.92
N THR A 784 -27.38 21.07 7.95
CA THR A 784 -27.56 22.23 8.84
C THR A 784 -26.30 22.56 9.62
N PHE A 785 -25.53 21.56 10.06
CA PHE A 785 -24.25 21.76 10.72
C PHE A 785 -23.22 22.41 9.80
N THR A 786 -23.03 21.87 8.59
CA THR A 786 -21.99 22.38 7.67
C THR A 786 -22.35 23.74 7.08
N GLN A 787 -23.63 24.03 6.82
CA GLN A 787 -24.08 25.35 6.39
C GLN A 787 -23.87 26.42 7.46
N ASN A 788 -23.88 26.05 8.75
CA ASN A 788 -23.56 26.93 9.87
C ASN A 788 -22.05 27.04 10.14
N GLY A 789 -21.20 26.53 9.24
CA GLY A 789 -19.74 26.58 9.37
C GLY A 789 -19.11 25.41 10.11
N GLY A 790 -19.91 24.43 10.54
CA GLY A 790 -19.41 23.20 11.16
C GLY A 790 -18.53 22.39 10.22
N GLU A 791 -17.43 21.87 10.76
CA GLU A 791 -16.44 21.10 10.00
C GLU A 791 -16.59 19.60 10.27
N ILE A 792 -16.72 18.81 9.20
CA ILE A 792 -16.71 17.35 9.24
C ILE A 792 -15.61 16.84 8.31
N ASN A 793 -14.57 16.26 8.89
CA ASN A 793 -13.46 15.64 8.17
C ASN A 793 -13.74 14.15 7.98
N VAL A 794 -13.61 13.64 6.75
CA VAL A 794 -13.96 12.27 6.38
C VAL A 794 -12.73 11.51 5.93
N LEU A 795 -12.42 10.41 6.61
CA LEU A 795 -11.43 9.42 6.18
C LEU A 795 -12.20 8.19 5.71
N VAL A 796 -12.11 7.87 4.42
CA VAL A 796 -12.84 6.72 3.86
C VAL A 796 -12.12 5.43 4.26
N ALA A 797 -12.65 4.75 5.28
CA ALA A 797 -12.05 3.60 5.94
C ALA A 797 -12.40 2.24 5.32
N GLY A 798 -13.13 2.25 4.20
CA GLY A 798 -13.50 1.07 3.43
C GLY A 798 -14.43 1.43 2.28
N ILE A 799 -15.36 0.53 1.95
CA ILE A 799 -16.37 0.78 0.92
C ILE A 799 -17.56 1.49 1.57
N ASN A 800 -17.93 2.64 1.01
CA ASN A 800 -19.11 3.43 1.38
C ASN A 800 -20.17 3.29 0.30
N VAL A 801 -21.35 2.78 0.67
CA VAL A 801 -22.45 2.50 -0.25
C VAL A 801 -23.67 3.37 0.07
N GLY A 802 -24.38 3.82 -0.96
CA GLY A 802 -25.72 4.40 -0.83
C GLY A 802 -25.74 5.75 -0.11
N ALA A 803 -26.23 5.78 1.13
CA ALA A 803 -26.43 7.00 1.91
C ALA A 803 -25.10 7.67 2.34
N GLN A 804 -24.09 6.87 2.71
CA GLN A 804 -22.83 7.39 3.22
C GLN A 804 -22.08 8.29 2.21
N PRO A 805 -21.98 7.96 0.91
CA PRO A 805 -21.45 8.90 -0.10
C PRO A 805 -22.16 10.27 -0.14
N TYR A 806 -23.48 10.32 0.02
CA TYR A 806 -24.21 11.59 0.09
C TYR A 806 -23.88 12.37 1.36
N TRP A 807 -23.75 11.69 2.50
CA TRP A 807 -23.30 12.30 3.75
C TRP A 807 -21.88 12.85 3.63
N ASN A 808 -20.98 12.10 2.99
CA ASN A 808 -19.62 12.55 2.71
C ASN A 808 -19.62 13.79 1.81
N ALA A 809 -20.53 13.85 0.83
CA ALA A 809 -20.67 14.99 -0.07
C ALA A 809 -21.13 16.27 0.66
N GLU A 810 -22.16 16.17 1.49
CA GLU A 810 -22.65 17.28 2.33
C GLU A 810 -21.66 17.69 3.42
N ALA A 811 -20.74 16.80 3.79
CA ALA A 811 -19.65 17.07 4.72
C ALA A 811 -18.46 17.82 4.09
N THR A 812 -18.12 17.54 2.82
CA THR A 812 -16.79 17.90 2.27
C THR A 812 -16.74 18.35 0.80
N MET A 813 -17.79 18.11 0.00
CA MET A 813 -17.70 18.26 -1.47
C MET A 813 -18.35 19.55 -1.98
N LEU A 814 -19.37 20.05 -1.28
CA LEU A 814 -20.14 21.22 -1.71
C LEU A 814 -19.42 22.53 -1.40
N MET A 815 -19.83 23.61 -2.07
CA MET A 815 -19.13 24.90 -2.03
C MET A 815 -18.95 25.47 -0.61
N HIS A 816 -19.92 25.28 0.30
CA HIS A 816 -19.88 25.83 1.65
C HIS A 816 -19.06 25.00 2.65
N THR A 817 -18.69 23.77 2.28
CA THR A 817 -18.07 22.82 3.20
C THR A 817 -16.62 23.19 3.53
N LYS A 818 -16.22 22.98 4.79
CA LYS A 818 -14.87 23.28 5.31
C LYS A 818 -13.98 22.04 5.36
N GLY A 819 -14.61 20.89 5.64
CA GLY A 819 -13.91 19.65 5.91
C GLY A 819 -13.20 19.04 4.71
N ILE A 820 -12.35 18.08 5.02
CA ILE A 820 -11.53 17.36 4.04
C ILE A 820 -12.01 15.94 3.85
N LEU A 821 -11.78 15.39 2.65
CA LEU A 821 -11.99 13.97 2.38
C LEU A 821 -10.69 13.32 1.91
N VAL A 822 -10.26 12.30 2.66
CA VAL A 822 -9.06 11.52 2.37
C VAL A 822 -9.46 10.10 2.01
N MET A 823 -8.93 9.59 0.90
CA MET A 823 -9.15 8.20 0.47
C MET A 823 -7.83 7.43 0.43
N THR A 824 -7.96 6.12 0.58
CA THR A 824 -6.87 5.16 0.42
C THR A 824 -7.13 4.24 -0.79
N PRO A 825 -6.11 3.55 -1.32
CA PRO A 825 -6.30 2.59 -2.44
C PRO A 825 -7.32 1.48 -2.13
N ASP A 826 -7.51 1.14 -0.85
CA ASP A 826 -8.44 0.10 -0.40
C ASP A 826 -9.85 0.65 -0.07
N SER A 827 -10.19 1.84 -0.58
CA SER A 827 -11.45 2.53 -0.29
C SER A 827 -12.23 2.92 -1.55
N ALA A 828 -13.56 2.95 -1.46
CA ALA A 828 -14.42 3.33 -2.56
C ALA A 828 -15.71 4.00 -2.05
N MET A 829 -16.26 4.94 -2.82
CA MET A 829 -17.56 5.56 -2.58
C MET A 829 -18.49 5.28 -3.76
N VAL A 830 -19.50 4.45 -3.57
CA VAL A 830 -20.43 4.01 -4.64
C VAL A 830 -21.88 4.22 -4.21
N LEU A 831 -22.75 4.63 -5.14
CA LEU A 831 -24.18 4.70 -4.84
C LEU A 831 -24.83 3.31 -4.79
N THR A 832 -24.39 2.44 -5.70
CA THR A 832 -24.84 1.06 -5.82
C THR A 832 -23.62 0.17 -6.01
N GLY A 833 -23.52 -0.93 -5.26
CA GLY A 833 -22.42 -1.87 -5.43
C GLY A 833 -22.44 -2.56 -6.80
N LYS A 834 -21.25 -2.96 -7.28
CA LYS A 834 -21.02 -3.58 -8.59
C LYS A 834 -22.00 -4.72 -8.92
N GLN A 835 -22.13 -5.70 -8.03
CA GLN A 835 -23.01 -6.86 -8.25
C GLN A 835 -24.49 -6.46 -8.40
N SER A 836 -24.94 -5.46 -7.65
CA SER A 836 -26.31 -4.96 -7.74
C SER A 836 -26.54 -4.18 -9.03
N LEU A 837 -25.54 -3.44 -9.53
CA LEU A 837 -25.60 -2.80 -10.84
C LEU A 837 -25.74 -3.84 -11.95
N ASP A 838 -24.87 -4.86 -11.95
CA ASP A 838 -24.92 -5.96 -12.93
C ASP A 838 -26.29 -6.63 -12.96
N TYR A 839 -26.81 -6.97 -11.77
CA TYR A 839 -28.11 -7.63 -11.65
C TYR A 839 -29.27 -6.75 -12.13
N SER A 840 -29.16 -5.43 -11.96
CA SER A 840 -30.17 -4.48 -12.45
C SER A 840 -30.06 -4.17 -13.95
N GLY A 841 -29.00 -4.64 -14.62
CA GLY A 841 -28.67 -4.28 -16.01
C GLY A 841 -28.05 -2.88 -16.15
N GLY A 842 -27.52 -2.32 -15.06
CA GLY A 842 -26.79 -1.06 -15.06
C GLY A 842 -25.37 -1.20 -15.60
N VAL A 843 -24.74 -0.06 -15.90
CA VAL A 843 -23.32 -0.02 -16.27
C VAL A 843 -22.49 -0.08 -14.99
N SER A 844 -21.66 -1.11 -14.87
CA SER A 844 -20.72 -1.29 -13.76
C SER A 844 -19.27 -1.24 -14.25
N ALA A 845 -18.34 -1.33 -13.30
CA ALA A 845 -16.93 -1.62 -13.59
C ALA A 845 -16.60 -3.06 -13.15
N GLU A 846 -15.36 -3.47 -13.35
CA GLU A 846 -14.78 -4.70 -12.77
C GLU A 846 -15.09 -4.98 -11.28
N ASP A 847 -15.08 -3.93 -10.45
CA ASP A 847 -15.12 -3.93 -8.99
C ASP A 847 -15.63 -2.56 -8.51
N ASN A 848 -15.82 -2.41 -7.19
CA ASN A 848 -16.31 -1.15 -6.63
C ASN A 848 -15.27 -0.01 -6.72
N PHE A 849 -13.98 -0.31 -6.83
CA PHE A 849 -12.91 0.69 -6.94
C PHE A 849 -12.91 1.34 -8.33
N GLY A 850 -13.19 0.58 -9.39
CA GLY A 850 -13.40 1.13 -10.72
C GLY A 850 -14.63 2.04 -10.84
N ILE A 851 -15.61 1.93 -9.93
CA ILE A 851 -16.82 2.77 -9.90
C ILE A 851 -16.61 4.04 -9.06
N GLY A 852 -15.88 3.93 -7.95
CA GLY A 852 -15.85 4.99 -6.94
C GLY A 852 -14.55 5.10 -6.13
N GLY A 853 -13.46 4.51 -6.60
CA GLY A 853 -12.12 4.64 -6.00
C GLY A 853 -11.49 6.01 -6.28
N TYR A 854 -10.36 6.28 -5.63
CA TYR A 854 -9.63 7.54 -5.78
C TYR A 854 -9.10 7.72 -7.21
N ASP A 855 -8.32 6.77 -7.70
CA ASP A 855 -7.47 6.96 -8.88
C ASP A 855 -8.26 7.21 -10.16
N ARG A 856 -9.40 6.51 -10.34
CA ARG A 856 -10.23 6.60 -11.55
C ARG A 856 -11.30 7.69 -11.49
N VAL A 857 -11.86 7.95 -10.30
CA VAL A 857 -13.09 8.73 -10.17
C VAL A 857 -12.95 9.87 -9.16
N MET A 858 -12.71 9.55 -7.88
CA MET A 858 -12.90 10.52 -6.79
C MET A 858 -11.76 11.55 -6.68
N GLY A 859 -10.53 11.17 -7.01
CA GLY A 859 -9.40 12.10 -7.15
C GLY A 859 -9.56 13.01 -8.37
N PRO A 860 -9.67 12.45 -9.60
CA PRO A 860 -9.83 13.23 -10.83
C PRO A 860 -11.01 14.21 -10.83
N ASN A 861 -12.14 13.87 -10.21
CA ASN A 861 -13.29 14.77 -10.15
C ASN A 861 -13.21 15.80 -8.98
N GLY A 862 -12.21 15.69 -8.12
CA GLY A 862 -11.94 16.55 -6.97
C GLY A 862 -12.88 16.35 -5.77
N GLN A 863 -13.64 15.25 -5.71
CA GLN A 863 -14.47 14.90 -4.55
C GLN A 863 -13.62 14.40 -3.39
N ALA A 864 -12.66 13.51 -3.66
CA ALA A 864 -11.57 13.24 -2.75
C ALA A 864 -10.50 14.31 -2.94
N GLN A 865 -10.14 14.95 -1.83
CA GLN A 865 -9.26 16.12 -1.85
C GLN A 865 -7.80 15.71 -1.66
N TYR A 866 -7.60 14.55 -1.04
CA TYR A 866 -6.31 13.96 -0.73
C TYR A 866 -6.32 12.45 -0.92
N TRP A 867 -5.16 11.94 -1.35
CA TRP A 867 -4.80 10.54 -1.33
C TRP A 867 -3.92 10.23 -0.12
N ALA A 868 -4.05 9.04 0.44
CA ALA A 868 -3.10 8.50 1.41
C ALA A 868 -2.89 7.00 1.18
N PRO A 869 -1.67 6.46 1.35
CA PRO A 869 -1.38 5.06 1.07
C PRO A 869 -2.09 4.08 2.03
N ASN A 870 -2.45 4.54 3.23
CA ASN A 870 -3.17 3.76 4.25
C ASN A 870 -3.83 4.70 5.28
N LEU A 871 -4.63 4.14 6.20
CA LEU A 871 -5.38 4.93 7.17
C LEU A 871 -4.52 5.68 8.19
N THR A 872 -3.33 5.18 8.56
CA THR A 872 -2.42 5.94 9.44
C THR A 872 -1.83 7.14 8.72
N ALA A 873 -1.45 6.99 7.45
CA ALA A 873 -1.05 8.13 6.64
C ALA A 873 -2.22 9.11 6.43
N ALA A 874 -3.46 8.61 6.30
CA ALA A 874 -4.65 9.47 6.23
C ALA A 874 -4.87 10.26 7.52
N ILE A 875 -4.64 9.65 8.69
CA ILE A 875 -4.61 10.35 9.98
C ILE A 875 -3.50 11.41 9.97
N GLY A 876 -2.32 11.10 9.42
CA GLY A 876 -1.25 12.08 9.19
C GLY A 876 -1.72 13.30 8.39
N VAL A 877 -2.39 13.09 7.26
CA VAL A 877 -2.99 14.17 6.44
C VAL A 877 -4.00 14.99 7.25
N LEU A 878 -4.84 14.34 8.07
CA LEU A 878 -5.78 15.00 8.96
C LEU A 878 -5.07 15.90 9.99
N PHE A 879 -3.99 15.42 10.61
CA PHE A 879 -3.19 16.22 11.54
C PHE A 879 -2.48 17.39 10.84
N THR A 880 -1.95 17.19 9.63
CA THR A 880 -1.39 18.28 8.82
C THR A 880 -2.47 19.30 8.47
N HIS A 881 -3.68 18.88 8.12
CA HIS A 881 -4.80 19.81 7.89
C HIS A 881 -5.10 20.63 9.15
N TYR A 882 -5.13 20.02 10.33
CA TYR A 882 -5.31 20.74 11.59
C TYR A 882 -4.15 21.68 11.93
N GLU A 883 -2.94 21.40 11.46
CA GLU A 883 -1.84 22.33 11.62
C GLU A 883 -2.14 23.70 10.98
N HIS A 884 -2.99 23.75 9.96
CA HIS A 884 -3.37 24.97 9.25
C HIS A 884 -4.79 25.47 9.57
N SER A 885 -5.66 24.63 10.15
CA SER A 885 -7.10 24.93 10.23
C SER A 885 -7.73 24.74 11.60
N TYR A 886 -7.06 24.10 12.57
CA TYR A 886 -7.70 23.85 13.86
C TYR A 886 -8.00 25.15 14.63
N LEU A 887 -9.26 25.31 15.04
CA LEU A 887 -9.73 26.39 15.91
C LEU A 887 -10.09 25.79 17.27
N ALA A 888 -9.46 26.27 18.35
CA ALA A 888 -9.96 25.93 19.68
C ALA A 888 -11.27 26.69 19.94
N ALA A 889 -12.12 26.14 20.81
CA ALA A 889 -13.42 26.74 21.11
C ALA A 889 -13.27 28.21 21.56
N GLY A 890 -13.93 29.11 20.84
CA GLY A 890 -13.89 30.56 21.08
C GLY A 890 -12.75 31.33 20.38
N GLU A 891 -11.84 30.66 19.68
CA GLU A 891 -10.80 31.30 18.88
C GLU A 891 -11.32 31.66 17.48
N ARG A 892 -10.89 32.81 16.94
CA ARG A 892 -11.28 33.28 15.60
C ARG A 892 -10.38 32.77 14.48
N PHE A 893 -9.10 32.54 14.79
CA PHE A 893 -8.05 32.13 13.86
C PHE A 893 -7.20 31.02 14.49
N PRO A 894 -6.59 30.12 13.71
CA PRO A 894 -5.64 29.14 14.22
C PRO A 894 -4.47 29.82 14.93
N ARG A 895 -3.97 29.20 16.00
CA ARG A 895 -2.82 29.74 16.74
C ARG A 895 -1.58 29.83 15.86
N LYS A 896 -0.90 30.97 15.96
CA LYS A 896 0.35 31.26 15.25
C LYS A 896 1.41 30.21 15.60
N ALA A 897 2.06 29.66 14.58
CA ALA A 897 3.17 28.73 14.72
C ALA A 897 4.49 29.47 14.94
N GLU A 898 5.39 28.86 15.72
CA GLU A 898 6.76 29.36 15.84
C GLU A 898 7.52 29.03 14.55
N SER A 899 8.00 30.05 13.85
CA SER A 899 8.83 29.87 12.65
C SER A 899 10.22 30.48 12.87
N THR A 900 11.21 29.73 12.41
CA THR A 900 12.63 30.10 12.26
C THR A 900 12.93 30.72 10.91
N ASP A 901 12.00 30.70 9.93
CA ASP A 901 12.16 31.32 8.62
C ASP A 901 11.98 32.86 8.72
N PRO A 902 13.04 33.67 8.48
CA PRO A 902 12.98 35.11 8.63
C PRO A 902 11.85 35.78 7.83
N ILE A 903 11.16 36.74 8.44
CA ILE A 903 10.10 37.51 7.78
C ILE A 903 10.67 38.37 6.63
N ASP A 904 11.89 38.88 6.80
CA ASP A 904 12.61 39.73 5.84
C ASP A 904 13.43 38.96 4.79
N ARG A 905 13.23 37.63 4.68
CA ARG A 905 13.88 36.81 3.65
C ARG A 905 13.53 37.30 2.24
N ASP A 906 14.56 37.53 1.44
CA ASP A 906 14.40 37.88 0.02
C ASP A 906 13.95 36.65 -0.78
N VAL A 907 12.74 36.71 -1.33
CA VAL A 907 12.17 35.60 -2.12
C VAL A 907 12.85 35.43 -3.47
N ARG A 908 13.57 36.45 -3.96
CA ARG A 908 14.20 36.43 -5.30
C ARG A 908 15.31 35.41 -5.41
N THR A 909 15.99 35.08 -4.31
CA THR A 909 17.07 34.09 -4.29
C THR A 909 16.56 32.65 -4.22
N PHE A 910 15.25 32.45 -4.11
CA PHE A 910 14.67 31.11 -4.04
C PHE A 910 14.91 30.35 -5.36
N PRO A 911 15.42 29.10 -5.31
CA PRO A 911 15.75 28.35 -6.51
C PRO A 911 14.49 28.03 -7.31
N HIS A 912 14.59 28.16 -8.63
CA HIS A 912 13.57 27.77 -9.58
C HIS A 912 14.11 26.65 -10.44
N VAL A 913 13.63 25.43 -10.20
CA VAL A 913 14.08 24.21 -10.90
C VAL A 913 12.86 23.54 -11.51
N HIS A 914 12.65 23.75 -12.80
CA HIS A 914 11.57 23.11 -13.53
C HIS A 914 11.98 22.87 -15.00
N PRO A 915 11.79 21.66 -15.58
CA PRO A 915 12.24 21.34 -16.93
C PRO A 915 11.72 22.28 -18.03
N SER A 916 10.51 22.81 -17.84
CA SER A 916 9.83 23.70 -18.79
C SER A 916 10.04 25.20 -18.54
N SER A 917 11.05 25.59 -17.74
CA SER A 917 11.33 27.01 -17.48
C SER A 917 12.81 27.33 -17.62
N GLU A 918 13.10 28.48 -18.22
CA GLU A 918 14.46 29.01 -18.38
C GLU A 918 14.99 29.69 -17.11
N PHE A 919 14.11 29.94 -16.12
CA PHE A 919 14.47 30.62 -14.89
C PHE A 919 15.17 29.69 -13.92
N THR A 920 16.24 30.18 -13.32
CA THR A 920 17.02 29.49 -12.28
C THR A 920 16.66 29.98 -10.88
N THR A 921 16.08 31.18 -10.76
CA THR A 921 15.62 31.75 -9.49
C THR A 921 14.29 32.47 -9.66
N VAL A 922 13.52 32.62 -8.58
CA VAL A 922 12.26 33.38 -8.58
C VAL A 922 12.47 34.85 -8.95
N GLY A 923 13.63 35.43 -8.62
CA GLY A 923 13.96 36.81 -8.97
C GLY A 923 13.99 37.09 -10.47
N GLU A 924 14.39 36.12 -11.28
CA GLU A 924 14.44 36.25 -12.74
C GLU A 924 13.03 36.33 -13.36
N ILE A 925 12.01 35.79 -12.70
CA ILE A 925 10.60 35.98 -13.10
C ILE A 925 10.23 37.46 -12.99
N PHE A 926 10.71 38.12 -11.94
CA PHE A 926 10.46 39.52 -11.60
C PHE A 926 11.51 40.51 -12.12
N SER A 927 12.52 40.06 -12.88
CA SER A 927 13.55 40.97 -13.42
C SER A 927 13.12 41.59 -14.75
N ARG A 928 13.46 42.87 -14.96
CA ARG A 928 13.28 43.55 -16.25
C ARG A 928 14.26 43.06 -17.31
N GLU A 929 15.39 42.48 -16.92
CA GLU A 929 16.43 42.01 -17.84
C GLU A 929 16.07 40.66 -18.46
N THR A 930 15.58 39.73 -17.63
CA THR A 930 15.22 38.36 -18.04
C THR A 930 13.77 38.21 -18.49
N ASN A 931 12.86 39.06 -17.98
CA ASN A 931 11.43 39.02 -18.28
C ASN A 931 10.79 40.44 -18.36
N PRO A 932 11.23 41.31 -19.29
CA PRO A 932 10.81 42.71 -19.38
C PRO A 932 9.29 42.90 -19.51
N ASP A 933 8.65 42.02 -20.29
CA ASP A 933 7.22 42.10 -20.57
C ASP A 933 6.36 41.28 -19.59
N ARG A 934 6.94 40.55 -18.62
CA ARG A 934 6.17 39.61 -17.77
C ARG A 934 5.35 38.59 -18.59
N LYS A 935 5.91 38.06 -19.67
CA LYS A 935 5.22 37.11 -20.58
C LYS A 935 5.81 35.70 -20.56
N LYS A 936 7.05 35.54 -20.07
CA LYS A 936 7.69 34.23 -20.01
C LYS A 936 7.00 33.32 -18.97
N PRO A 937 6.72 32.04 -19.29
CA PRO A 937 6.07 31.12 -18.38
C PRO A 937 6.99 30.72 -17.22
N PHE A 938 6.40 30.51 -16.05
CA PHE A 938 7.09 30.07 -14.82
C PHE A 938 6.20 29.12 -14.02
N ASP A 939 6.80 28.30 -13.16
CA ASP A 939 6.05 27.40 -12.29
C ASP A 939 5.49 28.14 -11.07
N ILE A 940 4.15 28.17 -10.94
CA ILE A 940 3.50 28.89 -9.85
C ILE A 940 3.75 28.25 -8.48
N ARG A 941 3.92 26.92 -8.42
CA ARG A 941 4.19 26.20 -7.16
C ARG A 941 5.50 26.67 -6.54
N THR A 942 6.52 26.91 -7.35
CA THR A 942 7.79 27.48 -6.92
C THR A 942 7.65 28.88 -6.33
N VAL A 943 6.84 29.75 -6.96
CA VAL A 943 6.58 31.10 -6.43
C VAL A 943 5.77 31.05 -5.13
N MET A 944 4.78 30.17 -5.03
CA MET A 944 4.04 29.94 -3.77
C MET A 944 4.96 29.44 -2.66
N ARG A 945 5.85 28.48 -2.96
CA ARG A 945 6.85 27.98 -2.01
C ARG A 945 7.83 29.05 -1.57
N SER A 946 8.23 29.98 -2.45
CA SER A 946 9.19 31.02 -2.08
C SER A 946 8.64 32.02 -1.07
N VAL A 947 7.32 32.25 -1.04
CA VAL A 947 6.69 33.22 -0.13
C VAL A 947 6.31 32.62 1.23
N VAL A 948 5.92 31.35 1.30
CA VAL A 948 5.52 30.67 2.56
C VAL A 948 6.74 30.28 3.41
N ASP A 949 6.48 29.90 4.66
CA ASP A 949 7.51 29.50 5.62
C ASP A 949 8.20 28.20 5.19
N GLN A 950 9.54 28.17 5.20
CA GLN A 950 10.32 27.02 4.75
C GLN A 950 10.45 25.88 5.78
N ASP A 951 10.12 26.16 7.03
CA ASP A 951 10.27 25.22 8.15
C ASP A 951 8.97 24.51 8.54
N HIS A 952 7.90 24.73 7.77
CA HIS A 952 6.60 24.09 7.94
C HIS A 952 6.21 23.31 6.68
N ALA A 953 5.51 22.19 6.87
CA ALA A 953 5.00 21.41 5.75
C ALA A 953 3.85 22.16 5.05
N VAL A 954 3.81 22.07 3.71
CA VAL A 954 2.73 22.60 2.89
C VAL A 954 1.78 21.47 2.53
N LEU A 955 0.47 21.75 2.58
CA LEU A 955 -0.57 20.80 2.20
C LEU A 955 -1.31 21.28 0.92
N GLU A 956 -1.06 20.63 -0.22
CA GLU A 956 -1.73 20.94 -1.48
C GLU A 956 -3.09 20.25 -1.59
N ARG A 957 -4.17 21.02 -1.82
CA ARG A 957 -5.54 20.51 -2.00
C ARG A 957 -5.88 20.28 -3.46
N TRP A 958 -6.55 19.15 -3.74
CA TRP A 958 -7.02 18.79 -5.09
C TRP A 958 -5.87 18.76 -6.12
N ALA A 959 -4.71 18.22 -5.72
CA ALA A 959 -3.54 18.13 -6.58
C ALA A 959 -3.85 17.33 -7.86
N ASP A 960 -4.64 16.26 -7.72
CA ASP A 960 -4.96 15.32 -8.79
C ASP A 960 -6.30 15.61 -9.50
N MET A 961 -6.94 16.75 -9.21
CA MET A 961 -8.21 17.11 -9.84
C MET A 961 -7.99 17.46 -11.31
N ALA A 962 -8.48 16.61 -12.19
CA ALA A 962 -8.36 16.75 -13.64
C ALA A 962 -9.04 18.05 -14.14
N ASP A 963 -8.40 18.67 -15.12
CA ASP A 963 -8.81 19.92 -15.79
C ASP A 963 -8.83 21.15 -14.85
N ALA A 964 -8.36 21.00 -13.61
CA ALA A 964 -8.26 22.09 -12.63
C ALA A 964 -6.82 22.56 -12.40
N ASP A 965 -5.86 22.06 -13.18
CA ASP A 965 -4.43 22.26 -13.03
C ASP A 965 -3.99 23.74 -13.05
N THR A 966 -4.78 24.62 -13.68
CA THR A 966 -4.46 26.05 -13.75
C THR A 966 -4.66 26.81 -12.44
N SER A 967 -5.27 26.18 -11.42
CA SER A 967 -5.39 26.71 -10.06
C SER A 967 -4.77 25.76 -9.05
N VAL A 968 -3.78 26.28 -8.31
CA VAL A 968 -3.04 25.56 -7.26
C VAL A 968 -3.46 26.11 -5.90
N VAL A 969 -3.74 25.23 -4.94
CA VAL A 969 -4.26 25.61 -3.62
C VAL A 969 -3.39 24.95 -2.54
N PHE A 970 -2.72 25.77 -1.75
CA PHE A 970 -1.94 25.34 -0.59
C PHE A 970 -2.61 25.80 0.71
N ASP A 971 -2.64 24.93 1.70
CA ASP A 971 -2.68 25.34 3.09
C ASP A 971 -1.23 25.35 3.62
N ALA A 972 -0.81 26.49 4.19
CA ALA A 972 0.58 26.76 4.56
C ALA A 972 0.68 27.76 5.73
N HIS A 973 1.90 28.10 6.14
CA HIS A 973 2.19 29.15 7.11
C HIS A 973 2.93 30.32 6.45
N LEU A 974 2.62 31.53 6.89
CA LEU A 974 3.24 32.77 6.44
C LEU A 974 3.56 33.67 7.63
N GLY A 975 4.85 33.74 7.97
CA GLY A 975 5.32 34.40 9.19
C GLY A 975 4.74 33.76 10.44
N GLY A 976 4.50 32.44 10.42
CA GLY A 976 3.83 31.66 11.47
C GLY A 976 2.30 31.68 11.41
N ASN A 977 1.66 32.56 10.64
CA ASN A 977 0.19 32.59 10.52
C ASN A 977 -0.28 31.52 9.53
N ALA A 978 -1.26 30.70 9.89
CA ALA A 978 -1.85 29.75 8.95
C ALA A 978 -2.64 30.49 7.87
N VAL A 979 -2.44 30.14 6.59
CA VAL A 979 -3.07 30.80 5.44
C VAL A 979 -3.41 29.78 4.35
N THR A 980 -4.44 30.07 3.57
CA THR A 980 -4.65 29.40 2.27
C THR A 980 -4.02 30.25 1.18
N VAL A 981 -3.09 29.68 0.43
CA VAL A 981 -2.46 30.34 -0.73
C VAL A 981 -3.03 29.76 -2.01
N ILE A 982 -3.53 30.63 -2.90
CA ILE A 982 -4.03 30.25 -4.22
C ILE A 982 -3.08 30.82 -5.27
N GLY A 983 -2.53 29.98 -6.12
CA GLY A 983 -1.68 30.36 -7.25
C GLY A 983 -2.36 30.04 -8.57
N ILE A 984 -2.21 30.93 -9.55
CA ILE A 984 -2.67 30.69 -10.92
C ILE A 984 -1.48 30.31 -11.81
N GLU A 985 -1.55 29.14 -12.45
CA GLU A 985 -0.45 28.59 -13.23
C GLU A 985 -0.09 29.48 -14.43
N SER A 986 1.20 29.75 -14.60
CA SER A 986 1.71 30.57 -15.69
C SER A 986 2.24 29.75 -16.85
N ARG A 987 2.37 28.43 -16.71
CA ARG A 987 2.69 27.54 -17.84
C ARG A 987 1.44 27.17 -18.61
N ALA A 988 1.62 26.89 -19.89
CA ALA A 988 0.63 26.12 -20.62
C ALA A 988 0.77 24.65 -20.24
N ILE A 989 -0.34 23.97 -19.97
CA ILE A 989 -0.36 22.57 -19.54
C ILE A 989 -1.02 21.75 -20.64
N ALA A 990 -0.34 20.70 -21.09
CA ALA A 990 -0.90 19.78 -22.07
C ALA A 990 -2.14 19.09 -21.50
N ARG A 991 -3.22 19.06 -22.30
CA ARG A 991 -4.42 18.31 -21.95
C ARG A 991 -4.18 16.82 -22.13
N LYS A 992 -4.78 16.02 -21.26
CA LYS A 992 -4.77 14.55 -21.35
C LYS A 992 -6.12 14.07 -21.85
N GLY A 993 -6.11 13.03 -22.69
CA GLY A 993 -7.30 12.40 -23.25
C GLY A 993 -7.87 13.14 -24.47
N TRP A 994 -9.05 12.71 -24.89
CA TRP A 994 -9.77 13.30 -26.02
C TRP A 994 -10.47 14.58 -25.59
N PHE A 995 -10.20 15.68 -26.28
CA PHE A 995 -10.87 16.96 -26.07
C PHE A 995 -11.62 17.44 -27.33
N PRO A 996 -12.72 18.20 -27.16
CA PRO A 996 -13.46 18.76 -28.29
C PRO A 996 -12.62 19.73 -29.13
N THR A 997 -12.88 19.79 -30.43
CA THR A 997 -12.21 20.73 -31.37
C THR A 997 -12.67 22.19 -31.20
N ASP A 998 -13.75 22.43 -30.45
CA ASP A 998 -14.25 23.75 -30.10
C ASP A 998 -13.76 24.24 -28.73
N GLY A 999 -12.73 23.59 -28.19
CA GLY A 999 -11.99 23.98 -27.00
C GLY A 999 -10.49 24.17 -27.28
N PRO A 1000 -9.69 24.57 -26.29
CA PRO A 1000 -8.25 24.74 -26.48
C PRO A 1000 -7.51 23.40 -26.39
N ASP A 1001 -6.46 23.22 -27.20
CA ASP A 1001 -5.64 21.99 -27.19
C ASP A 1001 -4.78 21.84 -25.91
N GLN A 1002 -4.55 22.95 -25.22
CA GLN A 1002 -3.78 23.02 -23.97
C GLN A 1002 -4.48 23.95 -22.98
N TRP A 1003 -4.32 23.70 -21.68
CA TRP A 1003 -4.72 24.68 -20.67
C TRP A 1003 -3.82 25.89 -20.77
N THR A 1004 -4.38 27.01 -21.21
CA THR A 1004 -3.62 28.23 -21.50
C THR A 1004 -3.18 28.94 -20.22
N SER A 1005 -2.01 29.56 -20.27
CA SER A 1005 -1.38 30.27 -19.15
C SER A 1005 -2.28 31.36 -18.57
N GLY A 1006 -2.37 31.39 -17.23
CA GLY A 1006 -3.09 32.41 -16.48
C GLY A 1006 -4.61 32.40 -16.63
N THR A 1007 -5.17 31.39 -17.31
CA THR A 1007 -6.59 31.31 -17.64
C THR A 1007 -7.34 30.42 -16.63
N LEU A 1008 -8.49 30.91 -16.17
CA LEU A 1008 -9.43 30.12 -15.37
C LEU A 1008 -10.41 29.36 -16.28
N PHE A 1009 -10.39 28.04 -16.15
CA PHE A 1009 -11.26 27.08 -16.81
C PHE A 1009 -12.38 26.63 -15.86
N PRO A 1010 -13.41 25.89 -16.32
CA PRO A 1010 -14.58 25.63 -15.48
C PRO A 1010 -14.21 24.91 -14.17
N ARG A 1011 -13.35 23.89 -14.27
CA ARG A 1011 -12.89 23.10 -13.14
C ARG A 1011 -11.92 23.85 -12.23
N SER A 1012 -10.98 24.62 -12.78
CA SER A 1012 -10.08 25.46 -11.96
C SER A 1012 -10.81 26.63 -11.30
N SER A 1013 -11.87 27.16 -11.92
CA SER A 1013 -12.77 28.15 -11.32
C SER A 1013 -13.53 27.56 -10.13
N LYS A 1014 -14.09 26.36 -10.31
CA LYS A 1014 -14.73 25.59 -9.22
C LYS A 1014 -13.77 25.34 -8.06
N LYS A 1015 -12.54 24.89 -8.35
CA LYS A 1015 -11.49 24.64 -7.35
C LYS A 1015 -11.15 25.91 -6.57
N THR A 1016 -10.97 27.03 -7.28
CA THR A 1016 -10.68 28.34 -6.66
C THR A 1016 -11.81 28.80 -5.74
N ALA A 1017 -13.07 28.73 -6.18
CA ALA A 1017 -14.23 29.09 -5.36
C ALA A 1017 -14.35 28.21 -4.11
N ARG A 1018 -14.12 26.88 -4.23
CA ARG A 1018 -14.10 25.96 -3.10
C ARG A 1018 -13.00 26.29 -2.09
N ALA A 1019 -11.80 26.61 -2.56
CA ALA A 1019 -10.69 26.98 -1.68
C ALA A 1019 -11.01 28.22 -0.83
N ILE A 1020 -11.55 29.26 -1.46
CA ILE A 1020 -11.95 30.51 -0.77
C ILE A 1020 -13.04 30.21 0.27
N ASN A 1021 -14.08 29.47 -0.13
CA ASN A 1021 -15.14 29.12 0.81
C ASN A 1021 -14.62 28.25 1.96
N ALA A 1022 -13.72 27.29 1.72
CA ALA A 1022 -13.17 26.41 2.76
C ALA A 1022 -12.32 27.18 3.80
N ALA A 1023 -11.69 28.30 3.42
CA ALA A 1023 -10.88 29.14 4.30
C ALA A 1023 -11.70 30.19 5.08
N SER A 1024 -12.87 30.59 4.55
CA SER A 1024 -13.73 31.62 5.16
C SER A 1024 -14.09 31.30 6.62
N GLY A 1025 -14.06 32.27 7.52
CA GLY A 1025 -14.32 32.09 8.95
C GLY A 1025 -13.21 31.34 9.70
N ASN A 1026 -12.11 30.98 9.04
CA ASN A 1026 -11.04 30.15 9.62
C ASN A 1026 -9.66 30.78 9.45
N ARG A 1027 -9.17 30.94 8.21
CA ARG A 1027 -7.83 31.44 7.91
C ARG A 1027 -7.82 32.46 6.77
N PRO A 1028 -6.86 33.39 6.74
CA PRO A 1028 -6.64 34.31 5.62
C PRO A 1028 -6.47 33.59 4.27
N VAL A 1029 -6.86 34.26 3.19
CA VAL A 1029 -6.56 33.82 1.82
C VAL A 1029 -5.54 34.76 1.19
N VAL A 1030 -4.48 34.19 0.62
CA VAL A 1030 -3.48 34.91 -0.18
C VAL A 1030 -3.56 34.41 -1.62
N VAL A 1031 -3.85 35.29 -2.58
CA VAL A 1031 -3.94 34.94 -4.00
C VAL A 1031 -2.73 35.51 -4.74
N LEU A 1032 -1.89 34.65 -5.32
CA LEU A 1032 -0.81 35.02 -6.21
C LEU A 1032 -1.31 34.99 -7.66
N ALA A 1033 -1.70 36.15 -8.15
CA ALA A 1033 -2.42 36.32 -9.39
C ALA A 1033 -1.50 36.52 -10.60
N ASN A 1034 -1.56 35.55 -11.51
CA ASN A 1034 -1.21 35.70 -12.92
C ASN A 1034 -2.47 35.39 -13.73
N LEU A 1035 -3.37 36.36 -13.86
CA LEU A 1035 -4.73 36.16 -14.38
C LEU A 1035 -4.91 36.86 -15.72
N SER A 1036 -5.02 36.08 -16.79
CA SER A 1036 -5.33 36.55 -18.14
C SER A 1036 -6.85 36.70 -18.37
N GLY A 1037 -7.66 35.98 -17.58
CA GLY A 1037 -9.12 36.02 -17.61
C GLY A 1037 -9.75 34.64 -17.44
N PHE A 1038 -10.99 34.53 -17.90
CA PHE A 1038 -11.72 33.26 -18.01
C PHE A 1038 -11.69 32.74 -19.43
N ASP A 1039 -11.67 31.42 -19.60
CA ASP A 1039 -11.77 30.84 -20.94
C ASP A 1039 -13.17 31.05 -21.53
N GLY A 1040 -13.20 31.60 -22.75
CA GLY A 1040 -14.43 31.94 -23.46
C GLY A 1040 -14.80 30.95 -24.57
N SER A 1041 -14.13 29.80 -24.66
CA SER A 1041 -14.40 28.82 -25.71
C SER A 1041 -15.82 28.23 -25.60
N PRO A 1042 -16.41 27.79 -26.74
CA PRO A 1042 -17.67 27.04 -26.72
C PRO A 1042 -17.67 25.85 -25.76
N GLU A 1043 -16.54 25.13 -25.63
CA GLU A 1043 -16.39 24.05 -24.66
C GLU A 1043 -16.57 24.54 -23.22
N SER A 1044 -15.80 25.54 -22.79
CA SER A 1044 -15.86 26.05 -21.42
C SER A 1044 -17.23 26.61 -21.07
N LEU A 1045 -17.88 27.32 -22.00
CA LEU A 1045 -19.24 27.83 -21.79
C LEU A 1045 -20.27 26.70 -21.66
N ARG A 1046 -20.14 25.62 -22.46
CA ARG A 1046 -20.97 24.41 -22.32
C ARG A 1046 -20.74 23.71 -20.99
N ASN A 1047 -19.51 23.76 -20.49
CA ASN A 1047 -19.10 23.20 -19.20
C ASN A 1047 -19.32 24.17 -18.03
N LEU A 1048 -20.25 25.12 -18.17
CA LEU A 1048 -20.75 26.00 -17.11
C LEU A 1048 -19.70 26.99 -16.55
N GLN A 1049 -18.77 27.48 -17.38
CA GLN A 1049 -17.78 28.49 -16.97
C GLN A 1049 -18.40 29.72 -16.31
N LEU A 1050 -19.56 30.18 -16.77
CA LEU A 1050 -20.22 31.36 -16.20
C LEU A 1050 -20.69 31.12 -14.77
N GLU A 1051 -21.20 29.93 -14.46
CA GLU A 1051 -21.62 29.57 -13.10
C GLU A 1051 -20.39 29.45 -12.20
N TYR A 1052 -19.37 28.68 -12.58
CA TYR A 1052 -18.17 28.52 -11.75
C TYR A 1052 -17.34 29.80 -11.63
N GLY A 1053 -17.38 30.70 -12.61
CA GLY A 1053 -16.80 32.03 -12.49
C GLY A 1053 -17.57 32.91 -11.50
N ALA A 1054 -18.90 32.93 -11.57
CA ALA A 1054 -19.75 33.66 -10.63
C ALA A 1054 -19.59 33.17 -9.19
N GLU A 1055 -19.34 31.87 -9.01
CA GLU A 1055 -19.03 31.25 -7.71
C GLU A 1055 -17.81 31.85 -7.03
N ILE A 1056 -16.78 32.27 -7.78
CA ILE A 1056 -15.62 32.97 -7.20
C ILE A 1056 -16.04 34.32 -6.65
N GLY A 1057 -16.80 35.11 -7.43
CA GLY A 1057 -17.30 36.40 -6.98
C GLY A 1057 -18.17 36.28 -5.72
N ARG A 1058 -19.05 35.28 -5.68
CA ARG A 1058 -19.87 34.94 -4.50
C ARG A 1058 -19.00 34.55 -3.29
N ALA A 1059 -17.97 33.74 -3.50
CA ALA A 1059 -17.05 33.32 -2.44
C ALA A 1059 -16.29 34.51 -1.86
N ILE A 1060 -15.82 35.45 -2.68
CA ILE A 1060 -15.12 36.67 -2.23
C ILE A 1060 -16.06 37.60 -1.45
N VAL A 1061 -17.27 37.86 -1.95
CA VAL A 1061 -18.26 38.71 -1.27
C VAL A 1061 -18.64 38.14 0.10
N ASN A 1062 -18.83 36.83 0.19
CA ASN A 1062 -19.24 36.15 1.43
C ASN A 1062 -18.05 35.75 2.32
N PHE A 1063 -16.82 36.07 1.93
CA PHE A 1063 -15.64 35.66 2.69
C PHE A 1063 -15.56 36.41 4.03
N ASP A 1064 -15.52 35.65 5.12
CA ASP A 1064 -15.34 36.18 6.47
C ASP A 1064 -13.87 36.03 6.90
N GLY A 1065 -13.10 37.09 6.70
CA GLY A 1065 -11.69 37.16 7.07
C GLY A 1065 -10.88 38.02 6.09
N PRO A 1066 -9.56 38.11 6.28
CA PRO A 1066 -8.71 38.89 5.40
C PRO A 1066 -8.38 38.17 4.08
N ILE A 1067 -8.41 38.94 2.99
CA ILE A 1067 -7.98 38.49 1.66
C ILE A 1067 -6.82 39.36 1.21
N VAL A 1068 -5.71 38.76 0.82
CA VAL A 1068 -4.58 39.47 0.20
C VAL A 1068 -4.46 38.99 -1.24
N PHE A 1069 -4.71 39.88 -2.19
CA PHE A 1069 -4.61 39.58 -3.61
C PHE A 1069 -3.39 40.28 -4.19
N VAL A 1070 -2.44 39.51 -4.73
CA VAL A 1070 -1.17 40.03 -5.23
C VAL A 1070 -1.01 39.73 -6.70
N VAL A 1071 -0.93 40.79 -7.51
CA VAL A 1071 -0.58 40.66 -8.93
C VAL A 1071 0.91 40.39 -9.04
N VAL A 1072 1.29 39.16 -9.40
CA VAL A 1072 2.70 38.76 -9.53
C VAL A 1072 3.28 38.98 -10.93
N SER A 1073 2.43 39.00 -11.95
CA SER A 1073 2.84 39.12 -13.35
C SER A 1073 1.87 39.99 -14.14
N ARG A 1074 0.75 39.42 -14.58
CA ARG A 1074 -0.27 40.12 -15.38
C ARG A 1074 -1.66 39.91 -14.80
N TYR A 1075 -2.49 40.94 -14.89
CA TYR A 1075 -3.88 40.91 -14.47
C TYR A 1075 -4.78 41.59 -15.52
N HIS A 1076 -5.55 40.79 -16.26
CA HIS A 1076 -6.36 41.25 -17.37
C HIS A 1076 -7.86 40.89 -17.25
N GLY A 1077 -8.71 41.73 -17.83
CA GLY A 1077 -10.05 41.34 -18.29
C GLY A 1077 -11.05 40.96 -17.21
N GLY A 1078 -11.88 39.95 -17.52
CA GLY A 1078 -13.06 39.53 -16.73
C GLY A 1078 -12.75 39.02 -15.33
N ALA A 1079 -11.50 38.70 -15.01
CA ALA A 1079 -11.09 38.34 -13.66
C ALA A 1079 -11.25 39.51 -12.66
N PHE A 1080 -11.18 40.78 -13.13
CA PHE A 1080 -11.48 41.97 -12.32
C PHE A 1080 -12.90 41.97 -11.72
N VAL A 1081 -13.85 41.31 -12.38
CA VAL A 1081 -15.24 41.25 -11.89
C VAL A 1081 -15.36 40.39 -10.63
N VAL A 1082 -14.45 39.42 -10.43
CA VAL A 1082 -14.52 38.46 -9.31
C VAL A 1082 -13.41 38.65 -8.28
N PHE A 1083 -12.33 39.38 -8.60
CA PHE A 1083 -11.23 39.71 -7.71
C PHE A 1083 -11.01 41.22 -7.62
N SER A 1084 -12.01 41.94 -7.12
CA SER A 1084 -11.94 43.38 -6.88
C SER A 1084 -12.08 43.68 -5.39
N GLY A 1085 -11.28 44.62 -4.88
CA GLY A 1085 -11.43 45.12 -3.52
C GLY A 1085 -12.81 45.75 -3.24
N ALA A 1086 -13.56 46.10 -4.29
CA ALA A 1086 -14.94 46.56 -4.15
C ALA A 1086 -15.94 45.45 -3.74
N LEU A 1087 -15.56 44.17 -3.85
CA LEU A 1087 -16.42 43.05 -3.47
C LEU A 1087 -16.37 42.76 -1.97
N ASN A 1088 -15.26 43.08 -1.30
CA ASN A 1088 -15.07 42.80 0.12
C ASN A 1088 -14.08 43.81 0.73
N GLU A 1089 -14.52 44.55 1.75
CA GLU A 1089 -13.72 45.59 2.42
C GLU A 1089 -12.47 45.04 3.14
N ASN A 1090 -12.45 43.73 3.43
CA ASN A 1090 -11.31 43.04 4.02
C ASN A 1090 -10.28 42.55 2.98
N MET A 1091 -10.46 42.91 1.70
CA MET A 1091 -9.53 42.58 0.62
C MET A 1091 -8.48 43.67 0.43
N GLU A 1092 -7.21 43.32 0.63
CA GLU A 1092 -6.06 44.16 0.28
C GLU A 1092 -5.45 43.70 -1.04
N VAL A 1093 -5.28 44.64 -1.97
CA VAL A 1093 -4.78 44.39 -3.34
C VAL A 1093 -3.38 44.96 -3.47
N LEU A 1094 -2.38 44.10 -3.69
CA LEU A 1094 -0.97 44.45 -3.89
C LEU A 1094 -0.54 44.08 -5.31
N ALA A 1095 0.57 44.65 -5.76
CA ALA A 1095 1.18 44.28 -7.03
C ALA A 1095 2.69 44.30 -6.95
N VAL A 1096 3.36 43.31 -7.52
CA VAL A 1096 4.83 43.29 -7.64
C VAL A 1096 5.25 44.35 -8.65
N GLU A 1097 6.35 45.05 -8.39
CA GLU A 1097 6.89 46.07 -9.30
C GLU A 1097 7.08 45.54 -10.73
N GLY A 1098 6.67 46.35 -11.72
CA GLY A 1098 6.72 45.98 -13.13
C GLY A 1098 5.70 44.92 -13.56
N SER A 1099 4.69 44.62 -12.73
CA SER A 1099 3.50 43.87 -13.16
C SER A 1099 2.57 44.75 -14.03
N PHE A 1100 1.59 44.13 -14.70
CA PHE A 1100 0.64 44.81 -15.58
C PHE A 1100 -0.80 44.56 -15.15
N ALA A 1101 -1.64 45.61 -15.22
CA ALA A 1101 -3.07 45.54 -14.96
C ALA A 1101 -3.86 46.31 -16.03
N SER A 1102 -4.73 45.64 -16.79
CA SER A 1102 -5.55 46.30 -17.82
C SER A 1102 -6.87 45.59 -18.10
N VAL A 1103 -7.83 46.28 -18.71
CA VAL A 1103 -9.14 45.67 -19.09
C VAL A 1103 -8.97 44.67 -20.25
N LEU A 1104 -8.02 44.90 -21.15
CA LEU A 1104 -7.70 44.02 -22.27
C LEU A 1104 -6.21 44.21 -22.63
N GLY A 1105 -5.57 43.21 -23.26
CA GLY A 1105 -4.21 43.37 -23.76
C GLY A 1105 -4.12 44.43 -24.88
N GLY A 1106 -2.95 45.07 -25.04
CA GLY A 1106 -2.77 46.15 -26.01
C GLY A 1106 -3.04 45.74 -27.46
N ALA A 1107 -2.53 44.57 -27.86
CA ALA A 1107 -2.73 44.05 -29.22
C ALA A 1107 -4.21 43.78 -29.55
N PRO A 1108 -4.99 43.04 -28.73
CA PRO A 1108 -6.43 42.91 -28.93
C PRO A 1108 -7.18 44.25 -28.89
N ALA A 1109 -6.79 45.18 -28.01
CA ALA A 1109 -7.40 46.51 -27.95
C ALA A 1109 -7.21 47.27 -29.28
N ALA A 1110 -5.99 47.30 -29.82
CA ALA A 1110 -5.69 47.91 -31.11
C ALA A 1110 -6.41 47.21 -32.27
N ALA A 1111 -6.44 45.87 -32.25
CA ALA A 1111 -6.97 45.03 -33.32
C ALA A 1111 -8.50 44.98 -33.40
N VAL A 1112 -9.21 45.23 -32.29
CA VAL A 1112 -10.68 45.08 -32.22
C VAL A 1112 -11.36 46.38 -31.83
N VAL A 1113 -10.92 47.02 -30.76
CA VAL A 1113 -11.57 48.21 -30.18
C VAL A 1113 -11.18 49.49 -30.92
N PHE A 1114 -9.89 49.67 -31.20
CA PHE A 1114 -9.32 50.88 -31.83
C PHE A 1114 -9.03 50.71 -33.33
N THR A 1115 -9.71 49.78 -34.01
CA THR A 1115 -9.55 49.53 -35.45
C THR A 1115 -9.75 50.77 -36.32
N ARG A 1116 -10.68 51.65 -35.95
CA ARG A 1116 -10.90 52.91 -36.67
C ARG A 1116 -9.70 53.84 -36.58
N ASP A 1117 -9.05 53.93 -35.42
CA ASP A 1117 -7.85 54.74 -35.22
C ASP A 1117 -6.66 54.14 -35.97
N VAL A 1118 -6.42 52.84 -35.84
CA VAL A 1118 -5.37 52.11 -36.60
C VAL A 1118 -5.55 52.32 -38.10
N ASN A 1119 -6.78 52.20 -38.63
CA ASN A 1119 -7.06 52.41 -40.05
C ASN A 1119 -6.84 53.88 -40.48
N ALA A 1120 -7.21 54.85 -39.63
CA ALA A 1120 -7.00 56.26 -39.91
C ALA A 1120 -5.50 56.59 -39.95
N ARG A 1121 -4.71 56.10 -38.98
CA ARG A 1121 -3.25 56.26 -38.94
C ARG A 1121 -2.57 55.59 -40.13
N THR A 1122 -3.04 54.40 -40.53
CA THR A 1122 -2.54 53.68 -41.71
C THR A 1122 -2.80 54.47 -42.99
N ALA A 1123 -4.01 55.04 -43.15
CA ALA A 1123 -4.35 55.84 -44.33
C ALA A 1123 -3.62 57.20 -44.38
N ALA A 1124 -3.25 57.73 -43.20
CA ALA A 1124 -2.47 58.96 -43.10
C ALA A 1124 -0.97 58.77 -43.37
N ASP A 1125 -0.49 57.52 -43.44
CA ASP A 1125 0.93 57.22 -43.59
C ASP A 1125 1.46 57.69 -44.96
N PRO A 1126 2.60 58.42 -45.00
CA PRO A 1126 3.17 58.93 -46.24
C PRO A 1126 3.43 57.83 -47.30
N ALA A 1127 3.90 56.64 -46.91
CA ALA A 1127 4.20 55.57 -47.86
C ALA A 1127 2.95 55.04 -48.56
N VAL A 1128 1.83 54.94 -47.83
CA VAL A 1128 0.52 54.53 -48.35
C VAL A 1128 -0.04 55.63 -49.26
N ARG A 1129 0.02 56.90 -48.83
CA ARG A 1129 -0.50 58.03 -49.62
C ARG A 1129 0.27 58.26 -50.92
N ASP A 1130 1.59 58.10 -50.91
CA ASP A 1130 2.42 58.24 -52.10
C ASP A 1130 2.13 57.13 -53.13
N LEU A 1131 1.94 55.90 -52.68
CA LEU A 1131 1.52 54.78 -53.55
C LEU A 1131 0.10 54.95 -54.07
N GLU A 1132 -0.85 55.47 -53.26
CA GLU A 1132 -2.20 55.83 -53.71
C GLU A 1132 -2.17 56.93 -54.77
N ALA A 1133 -1.32 57.95 -54.61
CA ALA A 1133 -1.14 59.03 -55.59
C ALA A 1133 -0.53 58.51 -56.90
N ARG A 1134 0.57 57.73 -56.83
CA ARG A 1134 1.20 57.10 -58.01
C ARG A 1134 0.24 56.18 -58.76
N LEU A 1135 -0.61 55.44 -58.06
CA LEU A 1135 -1.63 54.58 -58.65
C LEU A 1135 -2.75 55.37 -59.35
N ALA A 1136 -3.08 56.56 -58.84
CA ALA A 1136 -4.06 57.46 -59.44
C ALA A 1136 -3.55 58.18 -60.69
N GLU A 1137 -2.24 58.49 -60.75
CA GLU A 1137 -1.59 59.17 -61.88
C GLU A 1137 -1.20 58.24 -63.04
N THR A 1138 -1.09 56.92 -62.78
CA THR A 1138 -0.64 55.94 -63.77
C THR A 1138 -1.77 55.48 -64.70
N GLU A 1139 -1.63 55.70 -66.01
CA GLU A 1139 -2.57 55.23 -67.04
C GLU A 1139 -2.23 53.84 -67.63
N ASP A 1140 -1.02 53.31 -67.38
CA ASP A 1140 -0.60 51.98 -67.81
C ASP A 1140 -1.24 50.87 -66.94
N ASN A 1141 -1.91 49.92 -67.58
CA ASN A 1141 -2.58 48.80 -66.92
C ASN A 1141 -1.61 47.81 -66.24
N ALA A 1142 -0.41 47.61 -66.80
CA ALA A 1142 0.59 46.71 -66.19
C ALA A 1142 1.16 47.33 -64.91
N GLU A 1143 1.56 48.60 -64.98
CA GLU A 1143 2.08 49.35 -63.83
C GLU A 1143 0.99 49.63 -62.78
N ARG A 1144 -0.27 49.90 -63.16
CA ARG A 1144 -1.40 49.96 -62.19
C ARG A 1144 -1.59 48.65 -61.42
N THR A 1145 -1.41 47.51 -62.09
CA THR A 1145 -1.55 46.20 -61.44
C THR A 1145 -0.41 45.97 -60.46
N ARG A 1146 0.83 46.30 -60.84
CA ARG A 1146 1.99 46.26 -59.96
C ARG A 1146 1.83 47.18 -58.75
N LEU A 1147 1.47 48.45 -58.96
CA LEU A 1147 1.25 49.44 -57.90
C LEU A 1147 0.11 49.04 -56.95
N ARG A 1148 -0.93 48.34 -57.42
CA ARG A 1148 -1.97 47.77 -56.54
C ARG A 1148 -1.44 46.69 -55.61
N VAL A 1149 -0.58 45.80 -56.12
CA VAL A 1149 0.05 44.76 -55.30
C VAL A 1149 1.01 45.38 -54.30
N GLU A 1150 1.82 46.35 -54.73
CA GLU A 1150 2.76 47.10 -53.87
C GLU A 1150 2.01 47.88 -52.79
N LEU A 1151 0.95 48.61 -53.14
CA LEU A 1151 0.08 49.31 -52.19
C LEU A 1151 -0.60 48.36 -51.19
N ALA A 1152 -1.07 47.19 -51.64
CA ALA A 1152 -1.68 46.21 -50.75
C ALA A 1152 -0.67 45.65 -49.73
N ALA A 1153 0.54 45.34 -50.17
CA ALA A 1153 1.63 44.87 -49.31
C ALA A 1153 2.06 45.96 -48.32
N GLU A 1154 2.31 47.18 -48.81
CA GLU A 1154 2.72 48.32 -47.98
C GLU A 1154 1.65 48.68 -46.95
N ARG A 1155 0.38 48.76 -47.37
CA ARG A 1155 -0.74 49.04 -46.47
C ARG A 1155 -0.91 47.97 -45.39
N SER A 1156 -0.64 46.71 -45.71
CA SER A 1156 -0.63 45.63 -44.71
C SER A 1156 0.52 45.78 -43.71
N ALA A 1157 1.73 46.08 -44.18
CA ALA A 1157 2.91 46.30 -43.35
C ALA A 1157 2.74 47.52 -42.42
N VAL A 1158 2.34 48.67 -42.98
CA VAL A 1158 2.05 49.89 -42.22
C VAL A 1158 0.93 49.66 -41.22
N ARG A 1159 -0.16 48.97 -41.61
CA ARG A 1159 -1.24 48.65 -40.67
C ARG A 1159 -0.75 47.83 -39.49
N SER A 1160 0.12 46.84 -39.73
CA SER A 1160 0.74 46.04 -38.68
C SER A 1160 1.57 46.90 -37.73
N ALA A 1161 2.39 47.82 -38.27
CA ALA A 1161 3.17 48.76 -37.46
C ALA A 1161 2.28 49.69 -36.63
N LYS A 1162 1.22 50.27 -37.23
CA LYS A 1162 0.27 51.15 -36.51
C LYS A 1162 -0.55 50.41 -35.46
N LEU A 1163 -0.85 49.15 -35.68
CA LEU A 1163 -1.47 48.29 -34.66
C LEU A 1163 -0.52 48.13 -33.46
N GLY A 1164 0.77 47.88 -33.70
CA GLY A 1164 1.80 47.82 -32.65
C GLY A 1164 1.96 49.14 -31.89
N GLU A 1165 1.98 50.29 -32.59
CA GLU A 1165 2.03 51.62 -31.98
C GLU A 1165 0.83 51.86 -31.04
N VAL A 1166 -0.40 51.63 -31.53
CA VAL A 1166 -1.63 51.81 -30.74
C VAL A 1166 -1.66 50.83 -29.55
N ALA A 1167 -1.17 49.60 -29.73
CA ALA A 1167 -1.07 48.62 -28.66
C ALA A 1167 -0.12 49.10 -27.55
N ALA A 1168 1.06 49.61 -27.91
CA ALA A 1168 2.03 50.13 -26.97
C ALA A 1168 1.53 51.40 -26.25
N GLU A 1169 0.86 52.32 -26.97
CA GLU A 1169 0.19 53.48 -26.38
C GLU A 1169 -0.88 53.06 -25.36
N PHE A 1170 -1.69 52.05 -25.71
CA PHE A 1170 -2.72 51.53 -24.82
C PHE A 1170 -2.10 50.95 -23.53
N GLU A 1171 -1.04 50.14 -23.64
CA GLU A 1171 -0.37 49.54 -22.48
C GLU A 1171 0.37 50.58 -21.63
N ALA A 1172 0.91 51.65 -22.25
CA ALA A 1172 1.53 52.75 -21.52
C ALA A 1172 0.54 53.52 -20.63
N ILE A 1173 -0.73 53.62 -21.05
CA ILE A 1173 -1.81 54.26 -20.27
C ILE A 1173 -2.37 53.29 -19.22
N HIS A 1174 -2.55 52.02 -19.59
CA HIS A 1174 -3.18 51.00 -18.75
C HIS A 1174 -2.11 50.12 -18.09
N ASN A 1175 -1.38 50.71 -17.15
CA ASN A 1175 -0.32 50.07 -16.38
C ASN A 1175 -0.68 49.95 -14.88
N ILE A 1176 0.22 49.36 -14.10
CA ILE A 1176 -0.03 49.10 -12.68
C ILE A 1176 -0.02 50.39 -11.84
N GLU A 1177 0.75 51.39 -12.23
CA GLU A 1177 0.76 52.72 -11.62
C GLU A 1177 -0.60 53.38 -11.72
N ARG A 1178 -1.22 53.32 -12.91
CA ARG A 1178 -2.58 53.82 -13.13
C ARG A 1178 -3.59 53.07 -12.26
N ALA A 1179 -3.47 51.74 -12.17
CA ALA A 1179 -4.34 50.93 -11.31
C ALA A 1179 -4.23 51.34 -9.83
N ARG A 1180 -3.04 51.76 -9.38
CA ARG A 1180 -2.84 52.32 -8.04
C ARG A 1180 -3.46 53.70 -7.87
N GLU A 1181 -3.28 54.61 -8.83
CA GLU A 1181 -3.85 55.96 -8.79
C GLU A 1181 -5.37 55.97 -8.66
N VAL A 1182 -6.05 55.03 -9.32
CA VAL A 1182 -7.52 54.93 -9.31
C VAL A 1182 -8.05 54.08 -8.15
N GLY A 1183 -7.17 53.53 -7.31
CA GLY A 1183 -7.54 52.73 -6.13
C GLY A 1183 -7.89 51.27 -6.41
N SER A 1184 -7.70 50.77 -7.63
CA SER A 1184 -7.88 49.35 -7.94
C SER A 1184 -6.76 48.46 -7.35
N VAL A 1185 -5.58 49.04 -7.13
CA VAL A 1185 -4.45 48.44 -6.43
C VAL A 1185 -4.06 49.37 -5.27
N HIS A 1186 -3.85 48.83 -4.07
CA HIS A 1186 -3.55 49.65 -2.90
C HIS A 1186 -2.06 50.02 -2.83
N ALA A 1187 -1.17 49.07 -3.15
CA ALA A 1187 0.27 49.31 -3.12
C ALA A 1187 1.04 48.50 -4.17
N ILE A 1188 2.15 49.09 -4.64
CA ILE A 1188 3.15 48.42 -5.50
C ILE A 1188 4.34 48.07 -4.60
N VAL A 1189 4.77 46.81 -4.65
CA VAL A 1189 5.75 46.22 -3.73
C VAL A 1189 6.99 45.78 -4.51
N PRO A 1190 8.21 46.17 -4.08
CA PRO A 1190 9.45 45.63 -4.64
C PRO A 1190 9.50 44.11 -4.45
N ALA A 1191 10.00 43.37 -5.44
CA ALA A 1191 10.01 41.90 -5.37
C ALA A 1191 10.79 41.37 -4.14
N ALA A 1192 11.81 42.10 -3.69
CA ALA A 1192 12.59 41.78 -2.48
C ALA A 1192 11.77 41.87 -1.18
N GLU A 1193 10.77 42.74 -1.14
CA GLU A 1193 9.91 42.98 0.03
C GLU A 1193 8.60 42.18 -0.02
N LEU A 1194 8.43 41.28 -1.00
CA LEU A 1194 7.14 40.59 -1.21
C LEU A 1194 6.69 39.82 0.04
N ARG A 1195 7.55 38.96 0.59
CA ARG A 1195 7.24 38.18 1.81
C ARG A 1195 6.90 39.07 3.02
N PRO A 1196 7.73 40.04 3.45
CA PRO A 1196 7.41 40.86 4.62
C PRO A 1196 6.12 41.67 4.42
N ARG A 1197 5.81 42.15 3.21
CA ARG A 1197 4.56 42.86 2.92
C ARG A 1197 3.33 41.97 2.96
N LEU A 1198 3.44 40.72 2.52
CA LEU A 1198 2.35 39.75 2.63
C LEU A 1198 2.05 39.42 4.10
N VAL A 1199 3.08 39.17 4.91
CA VAL A 1199 2.94 38.92 6.35
C VAL A 1199 2.23 40.08 7.03
N ASP A 1200 2.70 41.31 6.78
CA ASP A 1200 2.16 42.54 7.33
C ASP A 1200 0.70 42.81 6.88
N ALA A 1201 0.36 42.54 5.62
CA ALA A 1201 -1.02 42.63 5.13
C ALA A 1201 -1.96 41.61 5.80
N VAL A 1202 -1.51 40.37 5.96
CA VAL A 1202 -2.25 39.32 6.68
C VAL A 1202 -2.49 39.72 8.13
N GLU A 1203 -1.45 40.15 8.85
CA GLU A 1203 -1.55 40.52 10.27
C GLU A 1203 -2.43 41.76 10.47
N ARG A 1204 -2.36 42.77 9.60
CA ARG A 1204 -3.29 43.91 9.61
C ARG A 1204 -4.73 43.47 9.40
N GLY A 1205 -4.96 42.61 8.40
CA GLY A 1205 -6.29 42.11 8.08
C GLY A 1205 -6.89 41.29 9.22
N MET A 1206 -6.11 40.41 9.83
CA MET A 1206 -6.50 39.66 11.03
C MET A 1206 -6.80 40.60 12.20
N GLY A 1207 -5.96 41.62 12.41
CA GLY A 1207 -6.18 42.65 13.43
C GLY A 1207 -7.48 43.43 13.24
N LYS A 1208 -7.87 43.75 11.99
CA LYS A 1208 -9.18 44.35 11.71
C LYS A 1208 -10.33 43.40 12.06
N ALA A 1209 -10.24 42.15 11.64
CA ALA A 1209 -11.28 41.14 11.88
C ALA A 1209 -11.48 40.82 13.37
N LEU A 1210 -10.43 40.93 14.20
CA LEU A 1210 -10.52 40.75 15.66
C LEU A 1210 -11.14 41.96 16.39
N ASN A 1211 -11.16 43.14 15.75
CA ASN A 1211 -11.70 44.38 16.33
C ASN A 1211 -13.13 44.69 15.87
N MET A 1212 -13.68 43.91 14.94
CA MET A 1212 -15.09 43.94 14.50
C MET A 1212 -15.93 43.06 15.40
#